data_AF-A0A9P7QV08-F1
#
_entry.id   AF-A0A9P7QV08-F1
#
_cell.length_a   1.000
_cell.length_b   1.000
_cell.length_c   1.000
_cell.angle_alpha   90.00
_cell.angle_beta   90.00
_cell.angle_gamma   90.00
#
_symmetry.space_group_name_H-M   'P 1'
#
loop_
_entity.id
_entity.type
_entity.pdbx_description
1 polymer ?
#
loop_
_entity_poly.entity_id
_entity_poly.type
_entity_poly.pdbx_seq_one_letter_code
_entity_poly.pdbx_strand_id
1 'polypeptide(L)'
;MAGKHNHHNGDNPASVWLRDDACMQTIEKLRVLGVADLIPLPQVVVVGDPSSGKSSVLECMTGLAFPRGPELCTRYATQIACRRDASETVRISIVPSQDSNEDRKVRLKKFGFSVKENDLELADVFMKANEAMELRDINDGDASKLPVFAEDILKIEINSPDQYHLTIIDVPGIFRTPTKGMTTNDDIAIVRNIVNRYIKDQRTIILAVIPCNVDASTQEALTLAKEVDPEGLRTIGVLTKPDLATERVTQQIVCELIEGKRHPLRLGYCVVKNRSDDEGTSTKTDRISSEKEFFSKRPWNRIKSTFRIGVSGLGIRLRELLGDLFKKDHKYIEAKIRHRLNNTETFLSRLGPSRSRADAQRRYLANIASGFQEVCIRARDGNYSGMGMFQDDVHFRLITCIVNLNESFNKDLTSCGHTLEFDGQSEEEVGPGPGFRVPMDEQSTHCLGDILKHMDYECPKPVQGLLLGRIENLFHRSRTAEIGSFPGSLLAQAFKEQTQRWEPLVLKHVSQVIVVIHTFIRLTLQHKWEGDSNTFEMLHNHLLLPKLRAAYQRALDHAQFLLEVELSGQPYTMNHYFDINLQVSQATRLQQAINKTIGPESVRNVDGATASKPSTNASPASGENTLGANKNNGSPFNFTSQQEDGSSGAAGWWVPKSMLSKLTTDRSNAKQVREDIHDALRSYYMVARKRFVDVVLQQVIFHFLLDSKTSPLKIFTPDLVMILDDTILKIIAGENAAMRDRREALAQTIFNLNLALQELEDTK
;
A
#
# COMPACT_ATOMS: atom_id res chain seq x y z
N MET A 1 -17.22 53.67 -43.63
CA MET A 1 -16.08 52.78 -43.28
C MET A 1 -16.45 51.36 -43.70
N ALA A 2 -15.52 50.70 -44.37
CA ALA A 2 -15.75 49.61 -45.32
C ALA A 2 -16.41 48.35 -44.72
N GLY A 3 -17.54 47.94 -45.30
CA GLY A 3 -18.07 46.58 -45.21
C GLY A 3 -17.37 45.69 -46.23
N LYS A 4 -16.60 44.71 -45.75
CA LYS A 4 -16.04 43.65 -46.60
C LYS A 4 -17.04 42.50 -46.67
N HIS A 5 -17.62 42.34 -47.86
CA HIS A 5 -18.16 41.08 -48.34
C HIS A 5 -17.07 40.00 -48.28
N ASN A 6 -17.25 38.97 -47.44
CA ASN A 6 -16.51 37.72 -47.60
C ASN A 6 -17.35 36.79 -48.48
N HIS A 7 -16.84 36.56 -49.70
CA HIS A 7 -17.25 35.49 -50.58
C HIS A 7 -17.14 34.14 -49.84
N HIS A 8 -18.24 33.40 -49.76
CA HIS A 8 -18.19 31.96 -49.58
C HIS A 8 -17.64 31.35 -50.87
N ASN A 9 -16.39 30.89 -50.81
CA ASN A 9 -15.86 29.96 -51.79
C ASN A 9 -16.73 28.70 -51.77
N GLY A 10 -17.11 28.24 -52.96
CA GLY A 10 -17.82 26.98 -53.15
C GLY A 10 -16.94 25.80 -52.77
N ASP A 11 -17.11 25.31 -51.55
CA ASP A 11 -16.71 23.95 -51.21
C ASP A 11 -17.67 23.00 -51.92
N ASN A 12 -17.11 22.16 -52.79
CA ASN A 12 -17.83 21.13 -53.53
C ASN A 12 -18.62 20.28 -52.51
N PRO A 13 -19.97 20.17 -52.60
CA PRO A 13 -20.78 19.53 -51.57
C PRO A 13 -20.25 18.15 -51.21
N ALA A 14 -19.80 17.36 -52.20
CA ALA A 14 -19.16 16.05 -52.04
C ALA A 14 -18.05 15.97 -50.97
N SER A 15 -17.24 17.02 -50.81
CA SER A 15 -16.12 17.07 -49.86
C SER A 15 -16.54 17.23 -48.40
N VAL A 16 -17.70 17.85 -48.15
CA VAL A 16 -18.30 18.00 -46.81
C VAL A 16 -18.87 16.66 -46.34
N TRP A 17 -19.54 15.91 -47.25
CA TRP A 17 -20.09 14.58 -46.94
C TRP A 17 -19.02 13.56 -46.55
N LEU A 18 -17.85 13.59 -47.19
CA LEU A 18 -16.73 12.69 -46.89
C LEU A 18 -16.11 12.94 -45.52
N ARG A 19 -16.04 14.20 -45.07
CA ARG A 19 -15.48 14.57 -43.76
C ARG A 19 -16.42 14.28 -42.60
N ASP A 20 -17.72 14.46 -42.80
CA ASP A 20 -18.71 14.18 -41.75
C ASP A 20 -18.91 12.67 -41.53
N ASP A 21 -18.71 11.83 -42.56
CA ASP A 21 -18.75 10.36 -42.41
C ASP A 21 -17.56 9.83 -41.60
N ALA A 22 -16.36 10.39 -41.75
CA ALA A 22 -15.19 10.04 -40.95
C ALA A 22 -15.39 10.36 -39.46
N CYS A 23 -15.94 11.53 -39.15
CA CYS A 23 -16.27 11.95 -37.78
C CYS A 23 -17.25 10.98 -37.10
N MET A 24 -18.31 10.59 -37.82
CA MET A 24 -19.31 9.64 -37.32
C MET A 24 -18.74 8.24 -37.12
N GLN A 25 -17.83 7.78 -38.00
CA GLN A 25 -17.11 6.53 -37.82
C GLN A 25 -16.25 6.55 -36.56
N THR A 26 -15.54 7.63 -36.28
CA THR A 26 -14.72 7.77 -35.06
C THR A 26 -15.56 7.71 -33.80
N ILE A 27 -16.69 8.43 -33.74
CA ILE A 27 -17.63 8.36 -32.61
C ILE A 27 -18.04 6.91 -32.33
N GLU A 28 -18.29 6.14 -33.39
CA GLU A 28 -18.70 4.76 -33.25
C GLU A 28 -17.57 3.83 -32.81
N LYS A 29 -16.37 4.00 -33.36
CA LYS A 29 -15.18 3.27 -32.89
C LYS A 29 -14.93 3.51 -31.39
N LEU A 30 -15.09 4.75 -30.93
CA LEU A 30 -15.00 5.09 -29.51
C LEU A 30 -16.09 4.36 -28.67
N ARG A 31 -17.31 4.22 -29.20
CA ARG A 31 -18.38 3.44 -28.55
C ARG A 31 -18.03 1.95 -28.46
N VAL A 32 -17.50 1.37 -29.53
CA VAL A 32 -17.10 -0.05 -29.59
C VAL A 32 -15.95 -0.34 -28.61
N LEU A 33 -15.01 0.59 -28.45
CA LEU A 33 -13.90 0.48 -27.48
C LEU A 33 -14.36 0.61 -26.01
N GLY A 34 -15.66 0.79 -25.74
CA GLY A 34 -16.20 0.95 -24.40
C GLY A 34 -15.92 2.32 -23.78
N VAL A 35 -15.46 3.29 -24.57
CA VAL A 35 -15.19 4.65 -24.08
C VAL A 35 -16.48 5.38 -23.72
N ALA A 36 -17.60 5.00 -24.36
CA ALA A 36 -18.93 5.58 -24.09
C ALA A 36 -19.39 5.40 -22.63
N ASP A 37 -18.99 4.30 -21.98
CA ASP A 37 -19.32 4.04 -20.57
C ASP A 37 -18.49 4.91 -19.61
N LEU A 38 -17.34 5.40 -20.08
CA LEU A 38 -16.40 6.21 -19.31
C LEU A 38 -16.56 7.71 -19.58
N ILE A 39 -16.97 8.06 -20.80
CA ILE A 39 -17.04 9.42 -21.32
C ILE A 39 -18.30 9.57 -22.18
N PRO A 40 -19.17 10.53 -21.87
CA PRO A 40 -20.35 10.79 -22.69
C PRO A 40 -19.97 11.27 -24.08
N LEU A 41 -20.48 10.57 -25.09
CA LEU A 41 -20.28 10.86 -26.51
C LEU A 41 -21.54 11.49 -27.12
N PRO A 42 -21.42 12.36 -28.13
CA PRO A 42 -22.57 12.97 -28.80
C PRO A 42 -23.60 11.94 -29.29
N GLN A 43 -24.87 12.18 -28.99
CA GLN A 43 -25.98 11.27 -29.30
C GLN A 43 -27.29 12.01 -29.55
N VAL A 44 -28.25 11.34 -30.20
CA VAL A 44 -29.60 11.87 -30.44
C VAL A 44 -30.61 11.07 -29.63
N VAL A 45 -31.48 11.76 -28.89
CA VAL A 45 -32.55 11.15 -28.10
C VAL A 45 -33.89 11.66 -28.58
N VAL A 46 -34.82 10.75 -28.83
CA VAL A 46 -36.16 11.05 -29.36
C VAL A 46 -37.17 11.15 -28.24
N VAL A 47 -37.71 12.34 -28.01
CA VAL A 47 -38.65 12.63 -26.93
C VAL A 47 -39.99 13.06 -27.51
N GLY A 48 -41.10 12.56 -26.96
CA GLY A 48 -42.43 12.81 -27.49
C GLY A 48 -43.51 12.11 -26.68
N ASP A 49 -44.71 12.68 -26.68
CA ASP A 49 -45.89 12.10 -26.03
C ASP A 49 -46.27 10.74 -26.68
N PRO A 50 -46.97 9.83 -25.98
CA PRO A 50 -47.51 8.62 -26.59
C PRO A 50 -48.29 8.95 -27.86
N SER A 51 -48.11 8.13 -28.90
CA SER A 51 -48.79 8.32 -30.20
C SER A 51 -48.47 9.62 -30.96
N SER A 52 -47.46 10.39 -30.55
CA SER A 52 -46.94 11.55 -31.30
C SER A 52 -46.21 11.17 -32.60
N GLY A 53 -46.01 9.88 -32.85
CA GLY A 53 -45.36 9.36 -34.05
C GLY A 53 -43.86 9.13 -33.93
N LYS A 54 -43.29 9.05 -32.71
CA LYS A 54 -41.86 8.74 -32.46
C LYS A 54 -41.38 7.51 -33.24
N SER A 55 -42.03 6.37 -33.02
CA SER A 55 -41.69 5.09 -33.66
C SER A 55 -41.83 5.17 -35.19
N SER A 56 -42.77 5.98 -35.70
CA SER A 56 -42.91 6.21 -37.15
C SER A 56 -41.79 7.07 -37.72
N VAL A 57 -41.31 8.10 -36.98
CA VAL A 57 -40.12 8.87 -37.38
C VAL A 57 -38.89 7.97 -37.41
N LEU A 58 -38.72 7.13 -36.40
CA LEU A 58 -37.63 6.16 -36.31
C LEU A 58 -37.69 5.12 -37.42
N GLU A 59 -38.85 4.57 -37.73
CA GLU A 59 -39.06 3.66 -38.86
C GLU A 59 -38.65 4.31 -40.19
N CYS A 60 -39.07 5.55 -40.40
CA CYS A 60 -38.70 6.30 -41.60
C CYS A 60 -37.19 6.54 -41.70
N MET A 61 -36.52 6.83 -40.58
CA MET A 61 -35.08 7.11 -40.54
C MET A 61 -34.22 5.84 -40.65
N THR A 62 -34.60 4.78 -39.94
CA THR A 62 -33.79 3.55 -39.79
C THR A 62 -34.14 2.51 -40.85
N GLY A 63 -35.37 2.54 -41.38
CA GLY A 63 -35.92 1.54 -42.29
C GLY A 63 -36.58 0.34 -41.59
N LEU A 64 -36.51 0.24 -40.26
CA LEU A 64 -37.07 -0.87 -39.50
C LEU A 64 -38.54 -0.66 -39.16
N ALA A 65 -39.37 -1.68 -39.36
CA ALA A 65 -40.77 -1.65 -39.00
C ALA A 65 -40.95 -1.83 -37.48
N PHE A 66 -41.21 -0.74 -36.75
CA PHE A 66 -41.54 -0.80 -35.33
C PHE A 66 -42.97 -1.32 -35.12
N PRO A 67 -43.23 -2.15 -34.08
CA PRO A 67 -44.58 -2.61 -33.77
C PRO A 67 -45.51 -1.42 -33.50
N ARG A 68 -46.71 -1.47 -34.08
CA ARG A 68 -47.73 -0.43 -33.99
C ARG A 68 -48.95 -0.97 -33.24
N GLY A 69 -49.41 -0.24 -32.25
CA GLY A 69 -50.67 -0.51 -31.57
C GLY A 69 -51.13 0.72 -30.79
N PRO A 70 -52.43 0.78 -30.44
CA PRO A 70 -52.96 1.82 -29.54
C PRO A 70 -52.40 1.72 -28.10
N GLU A 71 -51.62 0.68 -27.81
CA GLU A 71 -51.03 0.36 -26.51
C GLU A 71 -49.55 0.79 -26.40
N LEU A 72 -48.94 0.69 -25.21
CA LEU A 72 -47.57 1.13 -24.90
C LEU A 72 -46.50 0.42 -25.77
N CYS A 73 -46.11 1.06 -26.88
CA CYS A 73 -45.18 0.49 -27.86
C CYS A 73 -43.72 0.43 -27.35
N THR A 74 -43.22 1.49 -26.70
CA THR A 74 -41.84 1.57 -26.20
C THR A 74 -41.83 1.57 -24.66
N ARG A 75 -41.31 0.52 -24.03
CA ARG A 75 -41.30 0.33 -22.56
C ARG A 75 -39.92 0.44 -21.90
N TYR A 76 -38.87 0.58 -22.69
CA TYR A 76 -37.50 0.78 -22.26
C TYR A 76 -36.75 1.60 -23.32
N ALA A 77 -35.59 2.12 -22.97
CA ALA A 77 -34.78 2.84 -23.95
C ALA A 77 -34.28 1.88 -25.03
N THR A 78 -34.50 2.21 -26.29
CA THR A 78 -34.03 1.42 -27.44
C THR A 78 -32.97 2.21 -28.18
N GLN A 79 -31.72 1.73 -28.14
CA GLN A 79 -30.61 2.33 -28.85
C GLN A 79 -30.47 1.67 -30.23
N ILE A 80 -30.66 2.45 -31.28
CA ILE A 80 -30.52 2.00 -32.66
C ILE A 80 -29.26 2.63 -33.22
N ALA A 81 -28.27 1.80 -33.56
CA ALA A 81 -27.03 2.21 -34.17
C ALA A 81 -26.99 1.71 -35.62
N CYS A 82 -27.18 2.62 -36.57
CA CYS A 82 -26.99 2.34 -37.99
C CYS A 82 -25.51 2.51 -38.36
N ARG A 83 -24.94 1.53 -39.07
CA ARG A 83 -23.55 1.50 -39.52
C ARG A 83 -23.48 1.14 -41.00
N ARG A 84 -22.50 1.72 -41.68
CA ARG A 84 -22.19 1.35 -43.05
C ARG A 84 -21.19 0.21 -43.07
N ASP A 85 -21.60 -0.94 -43.57
CA ASP A 85 -20.76 -2.14 -43.65
C ASP A 85 -21.00 -2.85 -44.99
N ALA A 86 -20.04 -3.63 -45.47
CA ALA A 86 -20.18 -4.45 -46.67
C ALA A 86 -21.17 -5.61 -46.47
N SER A 87 -21.44 -5.99 -45.21
CA SER A 87 -22.35 -7.07 -44.85
C SER A 87 -23.67 -6.56 -44.27
N GLU A 88 -24.79 -7.02 -44.84
CA GLU A 88 -26.15 -6.73 -44.33
C GLU A 88 -26.48 -7.63 -43.13
N THR A 89 -26.23 -7.12 -41.92
CA THR A 89 -26.45 -7.86 -40.67
C THR A 89 -27.06 -6.95 -39.60
N VAL A 90 -27.98 -7.51 -38.82
CA VAL A 90 -28.52 -6.85 -37.62
C VAL A 90 -28.06 -7.63 -36.40
N ARG A 91 -27.50 -6.94 -35.42
CA ARG A 91 -27.10 -7.51 -34.12
C ARG A 91 -27.94 -6.90 -33.02
N ILE A 92 -28.55 -7.76 -32.21
CA ILE A 92 -29.41 -7.35 -31.09
C ILE A 92 -28.76 -7.82 -29.79
N SER A 93 -28.72 -6.95 -28.79
CA SER A 93 -28.27 -7.27 -27.45
C SER A 93 -28.96 -6.41 -26.39
N ILE A 94 -28.90 -6.84 -25.13
CA ILE A 94 -29.39 -6.05 -24.00
C ILE A 94 -28.22 -5.52 -23.19
N VAL A 95 -28.23 -4.22 -22.92
CA VAL A 95 -27.30 -3.57 -22.00
C VAL A 95 -28.01 -3.38 -20.65
N PRO A 96 -27.61 -4.09 -19.59
CA PRO A 96 -28.29 -4.01 -18.30
C PRO A 96 -28.00 -2.70 -17.58
N SER A 97 -28.97 -2.21 -16.80
CA SER A 97 -28.82 -1.02 -15.95
C SER A 97 -27.68 -1.19 -14.93
N GLN A 98 -26.95 -0.10 -14.65
CA GLN A 98 -25.82 -0.10 -13.68
C GLN A 98 -26.26 -0.52 -12.27
N ASP A 99 -27.50 -0.20 -11.90
CA ASP A 99 -28.08 -0.44 -10.57
C ASP A 99 -28.65 -1.87 -10.42
N SER A 100 -28.53 -2.72 -11.44
CA SER A 100 -29.03 -4.10 -11.43
C SER A 100 -28.12 -5.06 -10.63
N ASN A 101 -28.70 -6.10 -10.04
CA ASN A 101 -27.95 -7.18 -9.40
C ASN A 101 -27.01 -7.91 -10.39
N GLU A 102 -25.83 -8.36 -9.94
CA GLU A 102 -24.81 -8.98 -10.79
C GLU A 102 -25.32 -10.25 -11.48
N ASP A 103 -26.14 -11.07 -10.82
CA ASP A 103 -26.75 -12.26 -11.43
C ASP A 103 -27.68 -11.90 -12.60
N ARG A 104 -28.45 -10.81 -12.45
CA ARG A 104 -29.33 -10.28 -13.51
C ARG A 104 -28.50 -9.73 -14.67
N LYS A 105 -27.41 -9.01 -14.40
CA LYS A 105 -26.49 -8.49 -15.42
C LYS A 105 -25.86 -9.61 -16.25
N VAL A 106 -25.42 -10.69 -15.61
CA VAL A 106 -24.84 -11.86 -16.30
C VAL A 106 -25.86 -12.52 -17.22
N ARG A 107 -27.11 -12.67 -16.77
CA ARG A 107 -28.20 -13.23 -17.60
C ARG A 107 -28.54 -12.35 -18.80
N LEU A 108 -28.72 -11.05 -18.59
CA LEU A 108 -29.04 -10.10 -19.66
C LEU A 108 -27.91 -9.99 -20.70
N LYS A 109 -26.64 -10.04 -20.27
CA LYS A 109 -25.49 -10.06 -21.19
C LYS A 109 -25.41 -11.31 -22.06
N LYS A 110 -26.04 -12.43 -21.67
CA LYS A 110 -26.16 -13.64 -22.51
C LYS A 110 -27.21 -13.48 -23.61
N PHE A 111 -28.12 -12.51 -23.48
CA PHE A 111 -29.11 -12.21 -24.51
C PHE A 111 -28.44 -11.41 -25.64
N GLY A 112 -28.14 -12.09 -26.73
CA GLY A 112 -27.72 -11.46 -27.97
C GLY A 112 -27.70 -12.44 -29.14
N PHE A 113 -28.19 -11.99 -30.30
CA PHE A 113 -28.22 -12.77 -31.53
C PHE A 113 -28.07 -11.86 -32.75
N SER A 114 -27.70 -12.46 -33.88
CA SER A 114 -27.55 -11.76 -35.15
C SER A 114 -28.43 -12.38 -36.22
N VAL A 115 -29.08 -11.53 -37.02
CA VAL A 115 -30.04 -11.91 -38.05
C VAL A 115 -29.75 -11.08 -39.30
N LYS A 116 -30.13 -11.56 -40.48
CA LYS A 116 -30.15 -10.74 -41.70
C LYS A 116 -31.34 -9.77 -41.66
N GLU A 117 -31.19 -8.59 -42.26
CA GLU A 117 -32.21 -7.53 -42.20
C GLU A 117 -33.58 -7.98 -42.75
N ASN A 118 -33.60 -8.80 -43.80
CA ASN A 118 -34.83 -9.31 -44.42
C ASN A 118 -35.58 -10.36 -43.59
N ASP A 119 -34.90 -11.02 -42.66
CA ASP A 119 -35.48 -12.07 -41.80
C ASP A 119 -35.91 -11.50 -40.43
N LEU A 120 -35.83 -10.17 -40.25
CA LEU A 120 -36.03 -9.51 -38.97
C LEU A 120 -37.46 -9.01 -38.79
N GLU A 121 -38.25 -9.73 -37.99
CA GLU A 121 -39.50 -9.20 -37.44
C GLU A 121 -39.23 -8.55 -36.07
N LEU A 122 -39.21 -7.21 -36.03
CA LEU A 122 -38.96 -6.49 -34.77
C LEU A 122 -39.99 -6.83 -33.69
N ALA A 123 -41.24 -7.14 -34.06
CA ALA A 123 -42.28 -7.53 -33.10
C ALA A 123 -41.84 -8.73 -32.24
N ASP A 124 -41.25 -9.75 -32.87
CA ASP A 124 -40.70 -10.92 -32.18
C ASP A 124 -39.50 -10.58 -31.30
N VAL A 125 -38.65 -9.65 -31.76
CA VAL A 125 -37.48 -9.18 -31.00
C VAL A 125 -37.94 -8.47 -29.73
N PHE A 126 -38.91 -7.56 -29.82
CA PHE A 126 -39.48 -6.87 -28.68
C PHE A 126 -40.15 -7.84 -27.71
N MET A 127 -40.87 -8.86 -28.22
CA MET A 127 -41.46 -9.90 -27.38
C MET A 127 -40.41 -10.69 -26.59
N LYS A 128 -39.36 -11.20 -27.27
CA LYS A 128 -38.25 -11.91 -26.61
C LYS A 128 -37.47 -11.03 -25.64
N ALA A 129 -37.30 -9.75 -25.96
CA ALA A 129 -36.63 -8.80 -25.09
C ALA A 129 -37.47 -8.48 -23.84
N ASN A 130 -38.80 -8.32 -23.99
CA ASN A 130 -39.72 -8.15 -22.86
C ASN A 130 -39.65 -9.33 -21.89
N GLU A 131 -39.63 -10.56 -22.42
CA GLU A 131 -39.49 -11.79 -21.63
C GLU A 131 -38.14 -11.83 -20.90
N ALA A 132 -37.04 -11.53 -21.60
CA ALA A 132 -35.69 -11.52 -21.02
C ALA A 132 -35.51 -10.42 -19.94
N MET A 133 -36.21 -9.29 -20.09
CA MET A 133 -36.21 -8.18 -19.12
C MET A 133 -37.24 -8.36 -17.99
N GLU A 134 -38.01 -9.46 -17.98
CA GLU A 134 -39.04 -9.77 -16.97
C GLU A 134 -40.13 -8.70 -16.88
N LEU A 135 -40.57 -8.19 -18.03
CA LEU A 135 -41.66 -7.22 -18.12
C LEU A 135 -43.01 -7.92 -18.16
N ARG A 136 -44.03 -7.29 -17.54
CA ARG A 136 -45.42 -7.77 -17.59
C ARG A 136 -45.96 -7.76 -19.02
N ASP A 137 -46.68 -8.80 -19.41
CA ASP A 137 -47.49 -8.78 -20.63
C ASP A 137 -48.75 -7.94 -20.45
N ILE A 138 -49.07 -7.10 -21.45
CA ILE A 138 -50.22 -6.17 -21.38
C ILE A 138 -51.55 -6.91 -21.23
N ASN A 139 -51.62 -8.16 -21.71
CA ASN A 139 -52.80 -9.01 -21.67
C ASN A 139 -53.00 -9.72 -20.33
N ASP A 140 -51.97 -9.82 -19.50
CA ASP A 140 -52.12 -10.29 -18.13
C ASP A 140 -52.72 -9.15 -17.32
N GLY A 141 -53.92 -9.37 -16.76
CA GLY A 141 -54.53 -8.45 -15.78
C GLY A 141 -53.62 -8.23 -14.57
N ASP A 142 -54.05 -7.40 -13.62
CA ASP A 142 -53.26 -6.86 -12.50
C ASP A 142 -52.69 -7.88 -11.48
N ALA A 143 -52.59 -9.16 -11.86
CA ALA A 143 -52.16 -10.29 -11.05
C ALA A 143 -50.63 -10.49 -10.99
N SER A 144 -49.84 -9.96 -11.93
CA SER A 144 -48.37 -10.10 -11.92
C SER A 144 -47.69 -8.88 -11.27
N LYS A 145 -46.79 -9.10 -10.30
CA LYS A 145 -45.96 -8.05 -9.63
C LYS A 145 -44.80 -7.52 -10.50
N LEU A 146 -44.78 -7.83 -11.80
CA LEU A 146 -43.68 -7.45 -12.69
C LEU A 146 -43.81 -5.98 -13.14
N PRO A 147 -42.68 -5.27 -13.32
CA PRO A 147 -42.69 -3.88 -13.77
C PRO A 147 -43.18 -3.75 -15.22
N VAL A 148 -43.80 -2.60 -15.53
CA VAL A 148 -44.28 -2.27 -16.88
C VAL A 148 -43.16 -1.65 -17.74
N PHE A 149 -42.23 -0.93 -17.11
CA PHE A 149 -41.08 -0.28 -17.73
C PHE A 149 -39.76 -0.82 -17.17
N ALA A 150 -38.73 -0.91 -18.01
CA ALA A 150 -37.38 -1.28 -17.59
C ALA A 150 -36.40 -0.13 -17.83
N GLU A 151 -35.40 -0.02 -16.95
CA GLU A 151 -34.25 0.87 -17.14
C GLU A 151 -33.14 0.25 -17.99
N ASP A 152 -33.27 -1.04 -18.33
CA ASP A 152 -32.38 -1.73 -19.25
C ASP A 152 -32.50 -1.15 -20.67
N ILE A 153 -31.47 -1.33 -21.49
CA ILE A 153 -31.42 -0.78 -22.85
C ILE A 153 -31.41 -1.92 -23.86
N LEU A 154 -32.33 -1.87 -24.82
CA LEU A 154 -32.27 -2.75 -26.00
C LEU A 154 -31.37 -2.09 -27.06
N LYS A 155 -30.26 -2.72 -27.39
CA LYS A 155 -29.33 -2.26 -28.41
C LYS A 155 -29.56 -3.01 -29.72
N ILE A 156 -29.83 -2.27 -30.79
CA ILE A 156 -30.02 -2.78 -32.15
C ILE A 156 -28.94 -2.15 -33.04
N GLU A 157 -27.99 -2.94 -33.51
CA GLU A 157 -26.96 -2.50 -34.45
C GLU A 157 -27.33 -2.99 -35.86
N ILE A 158 -27.56 -2.06 -36.79
CA ILE A 158 -27.89 -2.35 -38.18
C ILE A 158 -26.66 -2.05 -39.03
N ASN A 159 -26.11 -3.06 -39.69
CA ASN A 159 -24.99 -2.94 -40.60
C ASN A 159 -25.52 -3.14 -42.03
N SER A 160 -25.36 -2.15 -42.91
CA SER A 160 -25.75 -2.26 -44.32
C SER A 160 -24.98 -1.23 -45.18
N PRO A 161 -24.66 -1.52 -46.45
CA PRO A 161 -23.85 -0.63 -47.29
C PRO A 161 -24.53 0.71 -47.63
N ASP A 162 -25.87 0.77 -47.50
CA ASP A 162 -26.70 1.94 -47.83
C ASP A 162 -27.13 2.74 -46.59
N GLN A 163 -26.70 2.35 -45.39
CA GLN A 163 -27.04 3.03 -44.14
C GLN A 163 -26.07 4.18 -43.82
N TYR A 164 -26.58 5.16 -43.06
CA TYR A 164 -25.77 6.24 -42.51
C TYR A 164 -25.24 5.87 -41.12
N HIS A 165 -24.03 6.31 -40.77
CA HIS A 165 -23.52 6.23 -39.40
C HIS A 165 -24.33 7.15 -38.48
N LEU A 166 -25.27 6.59 -37.74
CA LEU A 166 -26.16 7.35 -36.87
C LEU A 166 -26.62 6.49 -35.68
N THR A 167 -26.43 7.01 -34.46
CA THR A 167 -26.97 6.40 -33.24
C THR A 167 -28.13 7.24 -32.73
N ILE A 168 -29.31 6.64 -32.64
CA ILE A 168 -30.52 7.25 -32.12
C ILE A 168 -31.01 6.44 -30.92
N ILE A 169 -31.44 7.14 -29.88
CA ILE A 169 -32.02 6.54 -28.68
C ILE A 169 -33.51 6.87 -28.66
N ASP A 170 -34.34 5.86 -28.79
CA ASP A 170 -35.79 5.95 -28.53
C ASP A 170 -36.01 5.83 -27.02
N VAL A 171 -36.75 6.76 -26.43
CA VAL A 171 -37.16 6.68 -25.02
C VAL A 171 -38.68 6.54 -24.92
N PRO A 172 -39.20 5.90 -23.85
CA PRO A 172 -40.63 5.75 -23.64
C PRO A 172 -41.38 7.09 -23.72
N GLY A 173 -42.59 7.07 -24.29
CA GLY A 173 -43.41 8.27 -24.43
C GLY A 173 -43.91 8.80 -23.09
N ILE A 174 -43.87 10.12 -22.89
CA ILE A 174 -44.25 10.73 -21.61
C ILE A 174 -45.77 10.88 -21.51
N PHE A 175 -46.39 10.31 -20.49
CA PHE A 175 -47.83 10.41 -20.22
C PHE A 175 -48.13 11.10 -18.88
N ARG A 176 -49.30 11.75 -18.79
CA ARG A 176 -49.72 12.59 -17.64
C ARG A 176 -50.60 11.87 -16.62
N THR A 177 -51.36 10.90 -17.08
CA THR A 177 -52.36 10.19 -16.28
C THR A 177 -52.21 8.69 -16.48
N PRO A 178 -52.26 7.89 -15.40
CA PRO A 178 -52.19 6.45 -15.51
C PRO A 178 -53.41 5.92 -16.27
N THR A 179 -53.17 4.99 -17.19
CA THR A 179 -54.23 4.21 -17.84
C THR A 179 -54.63 3.07 -16.90
N LYS A 180 -55.91 3.04 -16.49
CA LYS A 180 -56.44 2.04 -15.55
C LYS A 180 -56.14 0.62 -16.03
N GLY A 181 -55.45 -0.17 -15.20
CA GLY A 181 -55.09 -1.57 -15.49
C GLY A 181 -53.78 -1.76 -16.27
N MET A 182 -53.17 -0.69 -16.80
CA MET A 182 -51.95 -0.75 -17.61
C MET A 182 -50.74 -0.02 -17.01
N THR A 183 -50.93 1.11 -16.31
CA THR A 183 -49.84 1.92 -15.74
C THR A 183 -50.23 2.55 -14.41
N THR A 184 -49.25 2.83 -13.55
CA THR A 184 -49.40 3.45 -12.24
C THR A 184 -48.80 4.87 -12.20
N ASN A 185 -48.98 5.60 -11.09
CA ASN A 185 -48.31 6.90 -10.90
C ASN A 185 -46.79 6.74 -10.73
N ASP A 186 -46.33 5.61 -10.19
CA ASP A 186 -44.90 5.32 -10.04
C ASP A 186 -44.24 5.10 -11.42
N ASP A 187 -44.96 4.51 -12.37
CA ASP A 187 -44.49 4.35 -13.75
C ASP A 187 -44.24 5.70 -14.46
N ILE A 188 -45.03 6.74 -14.16
CA ILE A 188 -44.81 8.10 -14.69
C ILE A 188 -43.45 8.63 -14.20
N ALA A 189 -43.11 8.40 -12.93
CA ALA A 189 -41.84 8.81 -12.36
C ALA A 189 -40.67 8.04 -12.97
N ILE A 190 -40.81 6.72 -13.19
CA ILE A 190 -39.81 5.88 -13.85
C ILE A 190 -39.55 6.37 -15.28
N VAL A 191 -40.59 6.61 -16.08
CA VAL A 191 -40.44 7.11 -17.45
C VAL A 191 -39.76 8.48 -17.47
N ARG A 192 -40.15 9.41 -16.60
CA ARG A 192 -39.46 10.70 -16.47
C ARG A 192 -38.00 10.54 -16.08
N ASN A 193 -37.65 9.61 -15.19
CA ASN A 193 -36.27 9.34 -14.80
C ASN A 193 -35.45 8.78 -15.96
N ILE A 194 -36.01 7.85 -16.75
CA ILE A 194 -35.37 7.32 -17.96
C ILE A 194 -35.07 8.46 -18.94
N VAL A 195 -36.07 9.28 -19.27
CA VAL A 195 -35.90 10.41 -20.19
C VAL A 195 -34.85 11.40 -19.65
N ASN A 196 -34.97 11.81 -18.39
CA ASN A 196 -34.06 12.75 -17.72
C ASN A 196 -32.61 12.28 -17.71
N ARG A 197 -32.34 10.98 -17.58
CA ARG A 197 -30.99 10.41 -17.62
C ARG A 197 -30.29 10.74 -18.93
N TYR A 198 -31.02 10.75 -20.04
CA TYR A 198 -30.48 11.04 -21.37
C TYR A 198 -30.46 12.53 -21.71
N ILE A 199 -31.54 13.26 -21.41
CA ILE A 199 -31.66 14.67 -21.81
C ILE A 199 -30.85 15.63 -20.93
N LYS A 200 -30.44 15.24 -19.72
CA LYS A 200 -29.57 16.06 -18.84
C LYS A 200 -28.15 16.22 -19.39
N ASP A 201 -27.65 15.29 -20.19
CA ASP A 201 -26.32 15.40 -20.77
C ASP A 201 -26.29 16.50 -21.84
N GLN A 202 -25.39 17.46 -21.68
CA GLN A 202 -25.23 18.58 -22.61
C GLN A 202 -24.80 18.15 -24.01
N ARG A 203 -24.26 16.93 -24.17
CA ARG A 203 -23.83 16.35 -25.45
C ARG A 203 -24.93 15.57 -26.18
N THR A 204 -26.12 15.49 -25.58
CA THR A 204 -27.29 14.87 -26.20
C THR A 204 -28.10 15.92 -26.97
N ILE A 205 -28.32 15.68 -28.27
CA ILE A 205 -29.31 16.41 -29.08
C ILE A 205 -30.71 15.85 -28.74
N ILE A 206 -31.63 16.74 -28.41
CA ILE A 206 -33.02 16.40 -28.08
C ILE A 206 -33.87 16.55 -29.35
N LEU A 207 -34.43 15.44 -29.82
CA LEU A 207 -35.37 15.40 -30.95
C LEU A 207 -36.80 15.39 -30.41
N ALA A 208 -37.44 16.55 -30.35
CA ALA A 208 -38.79 16.73 -29.81
C ALA A 208 -39.84 16.45 -30.90
N VAL A 209 -40.50 15.29 -30.83
CA VAL A 209 -41.50 14.84 -31.82
C VAL A 209 -42.90 15.30 -31.42
N ILE A 210 -43.51 16.11 -32.29
CA ILE A 210 -44.76 16.85 -32.04
C ILE A 210 -45.71 16.64 -33.23
N PRO A 211 -46.96 16.24 -33.02
CA PRO A 211 -47.92 16.09 -34.10
C PRO A 211 -48.48 17.46 -34.56
N CYS A 212 -48.65 17.65 -35.87
CA CYS A 212 -49.11 18.91 -36.47
C CYS A 212 -50.55 19.31 -36.12
N ASN A 213 -51.38 18.36 -35.70
CA ASN A 213 -52.78 18.59 -35.35
C ASN A 213 -52.98 19.08 -33.90
N VAL A 214 -51.91 19.21 -33.12
CA VAL A 214 -51.95 19.68 -31.73
C VAL A 214 -51.06 20.92 -31.58
N ASP A 215 -51.42 21.85 -30.68
CA ASP A 215 -50.60 23.01 -30.38
C ASP A 215 -49.29 22.59 -29.68
N ALA A 216 -48.16 22.98 -30.26
CA ALA A 216 -46.82 22.74 -29.74
C ALA A 216 -46.65 23.22 -28.29
N SER A 217 -47.36 24.28 -27.87
CA SER A 217 -47.30 24.80 -26.50
C SER A 217 -47.75 23.80 -25.43
N THR A 218 -48.60 22.85 -25.80
CA THR A 218 -49.22 21.89 -24.88
C THR A 218 -48.42 20.60 -24.71
N GLN A 219 -47.39 20.41 -25.54
CA GLN A 219 -46.62 19.17 -25.63
C GLN A 219 -45.59 19.07 -24.50
N GLU A 220 -45.60 17.93 -23.80
CA GLU A 220 -44.69 17.70 -22.66
C GLU A 220 -43.23 17.62 -23.11
N ALA A 221 -42.99 17.09 -24.31
CA ALA A 221 -41.65 16.97 -24.88
C ALA A 221 -40.89 18.31 -24.96
N LEU A 222 -41.59 19.41 -25.28
CA LEU A 222 -40.98 20.75 -25.30
C LEU A 222 -40.81 21.34 -23.90
N THR A 223 -41.71 21.02 -22.97
CA THR A 223 -41.58 21.45 -21.57
C THR A 223 -40.34 20.82 -20.93
N LEU A 224 -40.18 19.50 -21.06
CA LEU A 224 -39.00 18.79 -20.55
C LEU A 224 -37.71 19.25 -21.25
N ALA A 225 -37.76 19.49 -22.56
CA ALA A 225 -36.62 20.05 -23.27
C ALA A 225 -36.24 21.44 -22.74
N LYS A 226 -37.21 22.33 -22.47
CA LYS A 226 -36.95 23.66 -21.90
C LYS A 226 -36.40 23.62 -20.48
N GLU A 227 -36.75 22.62 -19.67
CA GLU A 227 -36.18 22.46 -18.32
C GLU A 227 -34.67 22.21 -18.35
N VAL A 228 -34.16 21.51 -19.37
CA VAL A 228 -32.74 21.14 -19.49
C VAL A 228 -31.97 21.89 -20.60
N ASP A 229 -32.69 22.61 -21.46
CA ASP A 229 -32.18 23.44 -22.56
C ASP A 229 -33.07 24.69 -22.76
N PRO A 230 -33.06 25.66 -21.82
CA PRO A 230 -33.93 26.84 -21.87
C PRO A 230 -33.72 27.71 -23.11
N GLU A 231 -32.50 27.73 -23.64
CA GLU A 231 -32.11 28.49 -24.83
C GLU A 231 -32.37 27.73 -26.16
N GLY A 232 -32.75 26.44 -26.09
CA GLY A 232 -32.99 25.61 -27.26
C GLY A 232 -31.76 25.38 -28.13
N LEU A 233 -30.56 25.32 -27.54
CA LEU A 233 -29.27 25.20 -28.24
C LEU A 233 -29.06 23.82 -28.85
N ARG A 234 -29.64 22.78 -28.24
CA ARG A 234 -29.48 21.37 -28.60
C ARG A 234 -30.82 20.66 -28.81
N THR A 235 -31.91 21.42 -28.89
CA THR A 235 -33.27 20.91 -29.12
C THR A 235 -33.73 21.22 -30.54
N ILE A 236 -34.13 20.18 -31.26
CA ILE A 236 -34.72 20.27 -32.60
C ILE A 236 -36.15 19.73 -32.56
N GLY A 237 -37.10 20.49 -33.11
CA GLY A 237 -38.50 20.08 -33.19
C GLY A 237 -38.78 19.29 -34.47
N VAL A 238 -39.50 18.18 -34.37
CA VAL A 238 -39.96 17.38 -35.51
C VAL A 238 -41.47 17.33 -35.53
N LEU A 239 -42.05 17.93 -36.56
CA LEU A 239 -43.48 18.01 -36.78
C LEU A 239 -43.93 16.79 -37.60
N THR A 240 -44.83 15.99 -37.03
CA THR A 240 -45.35 14.74 -37.62
C THR A 240 -46.82 14.85 -37.97
N LYS A 241 -47.37 13.86 -38.69
CA LYS A 241 -48.79 13.83 -39.09
C LYS A 241 -49.29 15.12 -39.78
N PRO A 242 -48.55 15.70 -40.76
CA PRO A 242 -48.96 16.93 -41.43
C PRO A 242 -50.23 16.76 -42.28
N ASP A 243 -50.59 15.52 -42.61
CA ASP A 243 -51.81 15.09 -43.29
C ASP A 243 -53.08 15.27 -42.45
N LEU A 244 -52.99 15.12 -41.13
CA LEU A 244 -54.12 15.34 -40.21
C LEU A 244 -54.40 16.84 -39.96
N ALA A 245 -53.47 17.72 -40.30
CA ALA A 245 -53.68 19.16 -40.26
C ALA A 245 -54.47 19.61 -41.50
N THR A 246 -55.79 19.37 -41.50
CA THR A 246 -56.68 19.70 -42.64
C THR A 246 -57.08 21.17 -42.67
N GLU A 247 -57.13 21.83 -41.52
CA GLU A 247 -57.47 23.24 -41.41
C GLU A 247 -56.34 24.15 -41.91
N ARG A 248 -56.68 25.13 -42.76
CA ARG A 248 -55.71 26.08 -43.32
C ARG A 248 -54.96 26.86 -42.25
N VAL A 249 -55.62 27.17 -41.13
CA VAL A 249 -55.03 27.89 -40.00
C VAL A 249 -53.91 27.05 -39.36
N THR A 250 -54.17 25.78 -39.09
CA THR A 250 -53.20 24.83 -38.53
C THR A 250 -52.02 24.62 -39.47
N GLN A 251 -52.26 24.44 -40.78
CA GLN A 251 -51.19 24.33 -41.77
C GLN A 251 -50.31 25.60 -41.82
N GLN A 252 -50.90 26.78 -41.65
CA GLN A 252 -50.17 28.03 -41.63
C GLN A 252 -49.35 28.20 -40.35
N ILE A 253 -49.86 27.77 -39.20
CA ILE A 253 -49.12 27.72 -37.93
C ILE A 253 -47.89 26.81 -38.06
N VAL A 254 -48.02 25.64 -38.69
CA VAL A 254 -46.90 24.72 -38.94
C VAL A 254 -45.82 25.38 -39.81
N CYS A 255 -46.22 26.08 -40.88
CA CYS A 255 -45.28 26.86 -41.70
C CYS A 255 -44.60 27.98 -40.89
N GLU A 256 -45.33 28.69 -40.02
CA GLU A 256 -44.78 29.73 -39.13
C GLU A 256 -43.78 29.18 -38.10
N LEU A 257 -44.01 27.97 -37.56
CA LEU A 257 -43.07 27.27 -36.67
C LEU A 257 -41.75 26.96 -37.39
N ILE A 258 -41.82 26.44 -38.62
CA ILE A 258 -40.64 26.08 -39.43
C ILE A 258 -39.84 27.33 -39.85
N GLU A 259 -40.54 28.41 -40.20
CA GLU A 259 -39.95 29.73 -40.47
C GLU A 259 -39.38 30.42 -39.21
N GLY A 260 -39.61 29.86 -38.02
CA GLY A 260 -39.10 30.39 -36.74
C GLY A 260 -39.88 31.58 -36.18
N LYS A 261 -41.10 31.84 -36.67
CA LYS A 261 -41.95 32.97 -36.22
C LYS A 261 -42.70 32.68 -34.92
N ARG A 262 -42.91 31.39 -34.60
CA ARG A 262 -43.51 30.92 -33.35
C ARG A 262 -42.59 29.92 -32.66
N HIS A 263 -42.57 29.92 -31.33
CA HIS A 263 -41.75 29.05 -30.47
C HIS A 263 -40.33 28.77 -30.99
N PRO A 264 -39.50 29.81 -31.22
CA PRO A 264 -38.22 29.65 -31.90
C PRO A 264 -37.26 28.73 -31.13
N LEU A 265 -36.76 27.71 -31.82
CA LEU A 265 -35.65 26.85 -31.39
C LEU A 265 -34.40 27.22 -32.20
N ARG A 266 -33.21 27.21 -31.62
CA ARG A 266 -31.97 27.55 -32.37
C ARG A 266 -31.69 26.55 -33.50
N LEU A 267 -32.00 25.27 -33.27
CA LEU A 267 -31.86 24.23 -34.30
C LEU A 267 -33.05 24.20 -35.27
N GLY A 268 -34.16 24.87 -34.93
CA GLY A 268 -35.36 24.99 -35.74
C GLY A 268 -36.31 23.80 -35.67
N TYR A 269 -37.32 23.81 -36.56
CA TYR A 269 -38.28 22.71 -36.74
C TYR A 269 -38.13 22.07 -38.11
N CYS A 270 -38.27 20.75 -38.17
CA CYS A 270 -38.41 19.97 -39.40
C CYS A 270 -39.81 19.38 -39.48
N VAL A 271 -40.33 19.14 -40.67
CA VAL A 271 -41.62 18.46 -40.87
C VAL A 271 -41.43 17.18 -41.68
N VAL A 272 -42.04 16.09 -41.23
CA VAL A 272 -41.94 14.77 -41.85
C VAL A 272 -43.33 14.19 -42.07
N LYS A 273 -43.55 13.56 -43.22
CA LYS A 273 -44.80 12.83 -43.50
C LYS A 273 -44.53 11.35 -43.27
N ASN A 274 -45.13 10.82 -42.22
CA ASN A 274 -45.08 9.40 -41.91
C ASN A 274 -46.26 8.67 -42.56
N ARG A 275 -46.20 7.34 -42.61
CA ARG A 275 -47.30 6.47 -43.07
C ARG A 275 -48.53 6.63 -42.16
N SER A 276 -49.73 6.74 -42.75
CA SER A 276 -50.99 6.70 -42.01
C SER A 276 -51.29 5.28 -41.53
N ASP A 277 -52.11 5.14 -40.48
CA ASP A 277 -52.43 3.83 -39.90
C ASP A 277 -53.23 2.93 -40.87
N ASP A 278 -53.85 3.51 -41.89
CA ASP A 278 -54.71 2.83 -42.88
C ASP A 278 -53.98 2.39 -44.17
N GLU A 279 -52.76 2.87 -44.43
CA GLU A 279 -52.00 2.49 -45.64
C GLU A 279 -51.33 1.12 -45.46
N GLY A 280 -51.37 0.24 -46.47
CA GLY A 280 -50.73 -1.11 -46.46
C GLY A 280 -49.19 -1.09 -46.55
N THR A 281 -48.56 -2.28 -46.62
CA THR A 281 -47.08 -2.43 -46.72
C THR A 281 -46.55 -1.81 -48.01
N SER A 282 -45.97 -0.61 -47.91
CA SER A 282 -45.28 0.11 -48.99
C SER A 282 -43.75 0.13 -48.79
N THR A 283 -42.99 0.15 -49.88
CA THR A 283 -41.52 0.11 -49.85
C THR A 283 -40.93 1.47 -49.45
N LYS A 284 -39.65 1.49 -49.00
CA LYS A 284 -38.93 2.72 -48.59
C LYS A 284 -38.89 3.77 -49.71
N THR A 285 -38.77 3.35 -50.96
CA THR A 285 -38.74 4.21 -52.16
C THR A 285 -40.10 4.84 -52.48
N ASP A 286 -41.19 4.11 -52.28
CA ASP A 286 -42.55 4.61 -52.49
C ASP A 286 -42.90 5.70 -51.47
N ARG A 287 -42.44 5.53 -50.23
CA ARG A 287 -42.65 6.48 -49.12
C ARG A 287 -41.98 7.83 -49.39
N ILE A 288 -40.71 7.81 -49.81
CA ILE A 288 -39.97 9.03 -50.16
C ILE A 288 -40.66 9.76 -51.32
N SER A 289 -41.22 9.01 -52.27
CA SER A 289 -41.91 9.58 -53.43
C SER A 289 -43.25 10.21 -53.04
N SER A 290 -44.07 9.53 -52.22
CA SER A 290 -45.32 10.06 -51.65
C SER A 290 -45.09 11.29 -50.77
N GLU A 291 -44.01 11.29 -49.99
CA GLU A 291 -43.60 12.43 -49.17
C GLU A 291 -43.24 13.64 -50.03
N LYS A 292 -42.43 13.45 -51.08
CA LYS A 292 -42.06 14.51 -52.02
C LYS A 292 -43.28 15.08 -52.75
N GLU A 293 -44.23 14.23 -53.14
CA GLU A 293 -45.46 14.67 -53.79
C GLU A 293 -46.34 15.49 -52.84
N PHE A 294 -46.51 15.04 -51.59
CA PHE A 294 -47.28 15.77 -50.58
C PHE A 294 -46.72 17.17 -50.33
N PHE A 295 -45.41 17.28 -50.11
CA PHE A 295 -44.76 18.56 -49.87
C PHE A 295 -44.59 19.44 -51.11
N SER A 296 -44.96 18.94 -52.30
CA SER A 296 -45.03 19.75 -53.52
C SER A 296 -46.31 20.60 -53.61
N LYS A 297 -47.34 20.27 -52.82
CA LYS A 297 -48.64 20.95 -52.80
C LYS A 297 -48.61 22.18 -51.88
N ARG A 298 -49.50 23.15 -52.10
CA ARG A 298 -49.69 24.29 -51.17
C ARG A 298 -50.34 23.78 -49.87
N PRO A 299 -49.99 24.32 -48.69
CA PRO A 299 -49.07 25.43 -48.43
C PRO A 299 -47.59 25.02 -48.25
N TRP A 300 -47.30 23.72 -48.25
CA TRP A 300 -45.98 23.15 -47.96
C TRP A 300 -44.89 23.51 -48.98
N ASN A 301 -45.26 23.74 -50.23
CA ASN A 301 -44.30 24.13 -51.27
C ASN A 301 -43.52 25.42 -50.92
N ARG A 302 -44.08 26.31 -50.11
CA ARG A 302 -43.46 27.57 -49.69
C ARG A 302 -42.21 27.36 -48.83
N ILE A 303 -42.21 26.31 -48.02
CA ILE A 303 -41.11 25.98 -47.11
C ILE A 303 -40.10 25.01 -47.76
N LYS A 304 -40.33 24.56 -49.00
CA LYS A 304 -39.49 23.57 -49.69
C LYS A 304 -38.03 24.00 -49.89
N SER A 305 -37.78 25.31 -50.00
CA SER A 305 -36.44 25.89 -50.13
C SER A 305 -35.63 25.88 -48.82
N THR A 306 -36.24 25.55 -47.68
CA THR A 306 -35.56 25.61 -46.37
C THR A 306 -34.74 24.36 -46.02
N PHE A 307 -34.81 23.29 -46.84
CA PHE A 307 -34.23 21.97 -46.56
C PHE A 307 -34.68 21.31 -45.24
N ARG A 308 -35.73 21.84 -44.60
CA ARG A 308 -36.30 21.35 -43.32
C ARG A 308 -37.51 20.40 -43.51
N ILE A 309 -37.64 19.85 -44.71
CA ILE A 309 -38.77 19.02 -45.09
C ILE A 309 -38.31 17.62 -45.44
N GLY A 310 -39.06 16.67 -44.92
CA GLY A 310 -38.94 15.27 -45.24
C GLY A 310 -37.85 14.55 -44.46
N VAL A 311 -37.94 13.23 -44.48
CA VAL A 311 -37.09 12.33 -43.70
C VAL A 311 -35.62 12.48 -44.10
N SER A 312 -35.34 12.62 -45.39
CA SER A 312 -33.98 12.81 -45.90
C SER A 312 -33.36 14.12 -45.40
N GLY A 313 -34.14 15.21 -45.35
CA GLY A 313 -33.67 16.51 -44.84
C GLY A 313 -33.34 16.46 -43.35
N LEU A 314 -34.20 15.80 -42.57
CA LEU A 314 -33.97 15.58 -41.13
C LEU A 314 -32.71 14.75 -40.89
N GLY A 315 -32.52 13.66 -41.63
CA GLY A 315 -31.35 12.79 -41.50
C GLY A 315 -30.03 13.50 -41.80
N ILE A 316 -29.98 14.32 -42.86
CA ILE A 316 -28.80 15.15 -43.19
C ILE A 316 -28.51 16.13 -42.06
N ARG A 317 -29.56 16.84 -41.59
CA ARG A 317 -29.41 17.87 -40.56
C ARG A 317 -28.88 17.31 -39.24
N LEU A 318 -29.38 16.15 -38.82
CA LEU A 318 -28.93 15.50 -37.60
C LEU A 318 -27.45 15.08 -37.67
N ARG A 319 -26.97 14.64 -38.83
CA ARG A 319 -25.55 14.31 -39.03
C ARG A 319 -24.65 15.54 -38.94
N GLU A 320 -25.01 16.63 -39.60
CA GLU A 320 -24.26 17.90 -39.50
C GLU A 320 -24.16 18.34 -38.05
N LEU A 321 -25.27 18.31 -37.32
CA LEU A 321 -25.32 18.72 -35.92
C LEU A 321 -24.48 17.82 -35.01
N LEU A 322 -24.53 16.50 -35.21
CA LEU A 322 -23.68 15.56 -34.47
C LEU A 322 -22.20 15.76 -34.78
N GLY A 323 -21.86 15.98 -36.06
CA GLY A 323 -20.51 16.25 -36.51
C GLY A 323 -19.95 17.55 -35.93
N ASP A 324 -20.76 18.62 -35.91
CA ASP A 324 -20.38 19.91 -35.33
C ASP A 324 -20.19 19.84 -33.82
N LEU A 325 -21.08 19.14 -33.11
CA LEU A 325 -20.94 18.89 -31.67
C LEU A 325 -19.68 18.10 -31.37
N PHE A 326 -19.39 17.04 -32.13
CA PHE A 326 -18.18 16.27 -31.94
C PHE A 326 -16.92 17.09 -32.21
N LYS A 327 -16.88 17.88 -33.29
CA LYS A 327 -15.74 18.76 -33.60
C LYS A 327 -15.49 19.77 -32.48
N LYS A 328 -16.55 20.37 -31.95
CA LYS A 328 -16.48 21.32 -30.82
C LYS A 328 -15.93 20.65 -29.55
N ASP A 329 -16.38 19.43 -29.28
CA ASP A 329 -16.05 18.70 -28.05
C ASP A 329 -14.81 17.80 -28.19
N HIS A 330 -14.22 17.70 -29.39
CA HIS A 330 -13.09 16.81 -29.69
C HIS A 330 -11.94 16.98 -28.70
N LYS A 331 -11.51 18.23 -28.45
CA LYS A 331 -10.44 18.54 -27.49
C LYS A 331 -10.80 18.15 -26.06
N TYR A 332 -12.08 18.30 -25.69
CA TYR A 332 -12.57 17.92 -24.37
C TYR A 332 -12.57 16.40 -24.19
N ILE A 333 -13.03 15.66 -25.20
CA ILE A 333 -13.02 14.19 -25.21
C ILE A 333 -11.57 13.68 -25.12
N GLU A 334 -10.67 14.23 -25.94
CA GLU A 334 -9.24 13.87 -25.92
C GLU A 334 -8.62 14.10 -24.54
N ALA A 335 -8.82 15.28 -23.95
CA ALA A 335 -8.29 15.61 -22.62
C ALA A 335 -8.83 14.66 -21.52
N LYS A 336 -10.12 14.29 -21.60
CA LYS A 336 -10.75 13.40 -20.63
C LYS A 336 -10.25 11.96 -20.77
N ILE A 337 -10.01 11.48 -22.00
CA ILE A 337 -9.37 10.17 -22.24
C ILE A 337 -7.95 10.16 -21.68
N ARG A 338 -7.13 11.18 -21.98
CA ARG A 338 -5.76 11.29 -21.44
C ARG A 338 -5.74 11.31 -19.91
N HIS A 339 -6.64 12.08 -19.29
CA HIS A 339 -6.75 12.12 -17.83
C HIS A 339 -7.13 10.75 -17.25
N ARG A 340 -8.08 10.05 -17.87
CA ARG A 340 -8.49 8.71 -17.42
C ARG A 340 -7.38 7.68 -17.62
N LEU A 341 -6.64 7.77 -18.72
CA LEU A 341 -5.49 6.93 -19.00
C LEU A 341 -4.42 7.09 -17.92
N ASN A 342 -4.01 8.33 -17.62
CA ASN A 342 -3.02 8.60 -16.57
C ASN A 342 -3.49 8.11 -15.18
N ASN A 343 -4.76 8.31 -14.84
CA ASN A 343 -5.32 7.76 -13.60
C ASN A 343 -5.26 6.22 -13.59
N THR A 344 -5.59 5.56 -14.71
CA THR A 344 -5.58 4.10 -14.81
C THR A 344 -4.16 3.54 -14.74
N GLU A 345 -3.19 4.19 -15.39
CA GLU A 345 -1.77 3.85 -15.32
C GLU A 345 -1.19 4.03 -13.91
N THR A 346 -1.55 5.11 -13.21
CA THR A 346 -1.15 5.32 -11.82
C THR A 346 -1.79 4.31 -10.87
N PHE A 347 -3.02 3.84 -11.13
CA PHE A 347 -3.60 2.73 -10.39
C PHE A 347 -2.88 1.41 -10.69
N LEU A 348 -2.51 1.14 -11.95
CA LEU A 348 -1.78 -0.06 -12.33
C LEU A 348 -0.37 -0.08 -11.72
N SER A 349 0.32 1.07 -11.67
CA SER A 349 1.65 1.17 -11.07
C SER A 349 1.63 0.95 -9.56
N ARG A 350 0.57 1.41 -8.87
CA ARG A 350 0.35 1.13 -7.44
C ARG A 350 0.12 -0.35 -7.14
N LEU A 351 -0.40 -1.13 -8.09
CA LEU A 351 -0.53 -2.60 -7.94
C LEU A 351 0.82 -3.32 -8.07
N GLY A 352 1.91 -2.62 -8.39
CA GLY A 352 3.24 -3.21 -8.58
C GLY A 352 3.35 -4.05 -9.86
N PRO A 353 4.45 -4.79 -10.07
CA PRO A 353 4.64 -5.64 -11.26
C PRO A 353 3.73 -6.87 -11.24
N SER A 354 3.40 -7.40 -12.43
CA SER A 354 2.65 -8.65 -12.57
C SER A 354 3.44 -9.83 -11.97
N ARG A 355 2.77 -10.66 -11.17
CA ARG A 355 3.35 -11.86 -10.53
C ARG A 355 2.64 -13.14 -10.96
N SER A 356 2.08 -13.15 -12.17
CA SER A 356 1.30 -14.29 -12.70
C SER A 356 2.17 -15.51 -13.02
N ARG A 357 3.43 -15.28 -13.41
CA ARG A 357 4.39 -16.32 -13.80
C ARG A 357 5.48 -16.51 -12.76
N ALA A 358 6.01 -17.74 -12.66
CA ALA A 358 7.08 -18.08 -11.72
C ALA A 358 8.35 -17.23 -11.92
N ASP A 359 8.72 -16.91 -13.17
CA ASP A 359 9.88 -16.06 -13.46
C ASP A 359 9.71 -14.60 -12.98
N ALA A 360 8.47 -14.10 -12.99
CA ALA A 360 8.16 -12.78 -12.47
C ALA A 360 8.11 -12.77 -10.93
N GLN A 361 7.57 -13.84 -10.33
CA GLN A 361 7.58 -14.05 -8.87
C GLN A 361 9.03 -14.12 -8.32
N ARG A 362 9.92 -14.86 -8.99
CA ARG A 362 11.34 -14.94 -8.62
C ARG A 362 12.02 -13.57 -8.68
N ARG A 363 11.84 -12.83 -9.77
CA ARG A 363 12.40 -11.48 -9.92
C ARG A 363 11.91 -10.54 -8.83
N TYR A 364 10.62 -10.59 -8.51
CA TYR A 364 10.03 -9.79 -7.43
C TYR A 364 10.68 -10.11 -6.07
N LEU A 365 10.74 -11.38 -5.68
CA LEU A 365 11.36 -11.79 -4.42
C LEU A 365 12.87 -11.50 -4.39
N ALA A 366 13.57 -11.68 -5.50
CA ALA A 366 15.00 -11.41 -5.60
C ALA A 366 15.31 -9.91 -5.41
N ASN A 367 14.45 -9.02 -5.92
CA ASN A 367 14.59 -7.58 -5.70
C ASN A 367 14.40 -7.22 -4.21
N ILE A 368 13.43 -7.84 -3.54
CA ILE A 368 13.22 -7.65 -2.09
C ILE A 368 14.42 -8.20 -1.30
N ALA A 369 14.91 -9.39 -1.65
CA ALA A 369 16.06 -10.00 -1.00
C ALA A 369 17.33 -9.15 -1.15
N SER A 370 17.59 -8.61 -2.35
CA SER A 370 18.70 -7.69 -2.59
C SER A 370 18.60 -6.43 -1.74
N GLY A 371 17.42 -5.81 -1.71
CA GLY A 371 17.18 -4.61 -0.89
C GLY A 371 17.31 -4.89 0.61
N PHE A 372 16.86 -6.06 1.07
CA PHE A 372 17.04 -6.50 2.46
C PHE A 372 18.51 -6.70 2.81
N GLN A 373 19.28 -7.36 1.93
CA GLN A 373 20.72 -7.58 2.13
C GLN A 373 21.49 -6.25 2.18
N GLU A 374 21.13 -5.28 1.32
CA GLU A 374 21.74 -3.94 1.36
C GLU A 374 21.53 -3.27 2.73
N VAL A 375 20.30 -3.32 3.26
CA VAL A 375 19.97 -2.75 4.58
C VAL A 375 20.74 -3.49 5.68
N CYS A 376 20.82 -4.82 5.64
CA CYS A 376 21.56 -5.62 6.62
C CYS A 376 23.05 -5.26 6.66
N ILE A 377 23.70 -5.14 5.49
CA ILE A 377 25.11 -4.78 5.39
C ILE A 377 25.35 -3.38 5.98
N ARG A 378 24.52 -2.39 5.60
CA ARG A 378 24.62 -1.03 6.12
C ARG A 378 24.39 -0.96 7.63
N ALA A 379 23.38 -1.66 8.14
CA ALA A 379 23.05 -1.70 9.56
C ALA A 379 24.11 -2.42 10.40
N ARG A 380 24.78 -3.43 9.84
CA ARG A 380 25.93 -4.12 10.45
C ARG A 380 27.18 -3.24 10.46
N ASP A 381 27.46 -2.56 9.36
CA ASP A 381 28.68 -1.75 9.20
C ASP A 381 28.56 -0.35 9.83
N GLY A 382 27.38 0.00 10.35
CA GLY A 382 27.11 1.31 10.96
C GLY A 382 26.97 2.45 9.94
N ASN A 383 26.78 2.14 8.66
CA ASN A 383 26.59 3.14 7.61
C ASN A 383 25.11 3.50 7.45
N TYR A 384 24.64 4.45 8.26
CA TYR A 384 23.24 4.88 8.29
C TYR A 384 22.89 5.99 7.29
N SER A 385 23.85 6.40 6.45
CA SER A 385 23.64 7.50 5.51
C SER A 385 22.80 7.09 4.29
N GLY A 386 21.96 8.01 3.80
CA GLY A 386 21.25 7.85 2.53
C GLY A 386 20.01 6.94 2.53
N MET A 387 19.52 6.48 3.68
CA MET A 387 18.23 5.77 3.80
C MET A 387 17.40 6.36 4.95
N GLY A 388 16.19 6.86 4.64
CA GLY A 388 15.30 7.50 5.62
C GLY A 388 14.95 6.60 6.81
N MET A 389 14.83 5.29 6.59
CA MET A 389 14.50 4.33 7.64
C MET A 389 15.44 4.35 8.86
N PHE A 390 16.72 4.73 8.69
CA PHE A 390 17.67 4.82 9.82
C PHE A 390 17.61 6.16 10.58
N GLN A 391 16.90 7.15 10.05
CA GLN A 391 16.69 8.46 10.67
C GLN A 391 15.51 8.44 11.64
N ASP A 392 14.44 7.77 11.25
CA ASP A 392 13.16 7.83 11.95
C ASP A 392 13.07 6.84 13.12
N ASP A 393 13.74 5.68 13.02
CA ASP A 393 13.64 4.62 14.03
C ASP A 393 15.02 4.05 14.41
N VAL A 394 15.30 4.09 15.73
CA VAL A 394 16.53 3.60 16.35
C VAL A 394 16.66 2.09 16.22
N HIS A 395 15.56 1.34 16.07
CA HIS A 395 15.55 -0.11 15.92
C HIS A 395 16.27 -0.60 14.64
N PHE A 396 16.41 0.26 13.62
CA PHE A 396 17.18 -0.08 12.42
C PHE A 396 18.69 0.10 12.59
N ARG A 397 19.16 0.70 13.70
CA ARG A 397 20.59 0.89 13.99
C ARG A 397 21.19 -0.32 14.69
N LEU A 398 21.15 -1.45 13.98
CA LEU A 398 21.44 -2.77 14.53
C LEU A 398 22.77 -2.83 15.30
N ILE A 399 23.89 -2.45 14.66
CA ILE A 399 25.20 -2.57 15.32
C ILE A 399 25.32 -1.66 16.55
N THR A 400 24.68 -0.49 16.52
CA THR A 400 24.67 0.43 17.67
C THR A 400 23.95 -0.19 18.87
N CYS A 401 22.79 -0.83 18.66
CA CYS A 401 22.08 -1.54 19.73
C CYS A 401 22.92 -2.70 20.29
N ILE A 402 23.58 -3.46 19.43
CA ILE A 402 24.42 -4.60 19.85
C ILE A 402 25.64 -4.14 20.66
N VAL A 403 26.32 -3.07 20.22
CA VAL A 403 27.46 -2.51 20.96
C VAL A 403 27.04 -2.05 22.36
N ASN A 404 25.90 -1.35 22.48
CA ASN A 404 25.38 -0.93 23.78
C ASN A 404 25.05 -2.12 24.70
N LEU A 405 24.49 -3.22 24.14
CA LEU A 405 24.24 -4.44 24.90
C LEU A 405 25.55 -5.11 25.34
N ASN A 406 26.55 -5.17 24.47
CA ASN A 406 27.85 -5.74 24.78
C ASN A 406 28.54 -4.99 25.93
N GLU A 407 28.46 -3.65 25.93
CA GLU A 407 28.96 -2.83 27.03
C GLU A 407 28.20 -3.09 28.34
N SER A 408 26.88 -3.23 28.29
CA SER A 408 26.06 -3.58 29.46
C SER A 408 26.45 -4.95 30.02
N PHE A 409 26.57 -5.96 29.17
CA PHE A 409 26.98 -7.31 29.55
C PHE A 409 28.37 -7.33 30.21
N ASN A 410 29.33 -6.59 29.65
CA ASN A 410 30.68 -6.50 30.23
C ASN A 410 30.66 -5.86 31.63
N LYS A 411 29.82 -4.83 31.84
CA LYS A 411 29.62 -4.20 33.16
C LYS A 411 28.95 -5.14 34.15
N ASP A 412 27.93 -5.88 33.73
CA ASP A 412 27.24 -6.85 34.57
C ASP A 412 28.20 -7.98 35.00
N LEU A 413 28.96 -8.55 34.06
CA LEU A 413 29.92 -9.61 34.37
C LEU A 413 31.07 -9.11 35.27
N THR A 414 31.48 -7.84 35.13
CA THR A 414 32.49 -7.21 35.97
C THR A 414 32.00 -7.01 37.40
N SER A 415 30.80 -6.47 37.57
CA SER A 415 30.26 -6.07 38.88
C SER A 415 29.67 -7.23 39.69
N CYS A 416 28.99 -8.19 39.05
CA CYS A 416 28.25 -9.24 39.75
C CYS A 416 28.57 -10.67 39.27
N GLY A 417 29.46 -10.84 38.29
CA GLY A 417 29.82 -12.15 37.74
C GLY A 417 30.56 -13.07 38.71
N HIS A 418 31.16 -12.52 39.77
CA HIS A 418 31.77 -13.29 40.85
C HIS A 418 30.76 -13.53 41.98
N THR A 419 30.82 -14.71 42.60
CA THR A 419 29.83 -15.14 43.59
C THR A 419 30.10 -14.54 44.98
N LEU A 420 31.37 -14.48 45.38
CA LEU A 420 31.82 -13.85 46.63
C LEU A 420 32.77 -12.71 46.29
N GLU A 421 32.65 -11.58 46.99
CA GLU A 421 33.52 -10.43 46.77
C GLU A 421 34.99 -10.77 47.04
N PHE A 422 35.89 -10.32 46.17
CA PHE A 422 37.34 -10.47 46.37
C PHE A 422 37.83 -9.48 47.43
N ASP A 423 38.70 -9.94 48.34
CA ASP A 423 39.26 -9.09 49.37
C ASP A 423 40.31 -8.11 48.76
N GLY A 424 40.15 -6.80 48.97
CA GLY A 424 41.09 -5.73 48.54
C GLY A 424 40.41 -4.52 47.89
N GLN A 425 41.17 -3.61 47.28
CA GLN A 425 40.60 -2.44 46.59
C GLN A 425 39.71 -2.90 45.42
N SER A 426 38.48 -2.39 45.36
CA SER A 426 37.60 -2.49 44.20
C SER A 426 38.21 -1.69 43.05
N GLU A 427 38.13 -2.20 41.81
CA GLU A 427 38.37 -1.37 40.63
C GLU A 427 37.38 -0.18 40.71
N GLU A 428 37.88 1.05 40.90
CA GLU A 428 37.06 2.25 40.73
C GLU A 428 36.74 2.36 39.24
N GLU A 429 35.56 1.92 38.84
CA GLU A 429 35.05 2.16 37.50
C GLU A 429 33.70 2.88 37.53
N VAL A 430 33.58 3.76 36.54
CA VAL A 430 32.53 4.76 36.32
C VAL A 430 31.15 4.18 36.63
N GLY A 431 30.43 4.88 37.49
CA GLY A 431 29.09 4.50 37.96
C GLY A 431 28.10 4.14 36.85
N PRO A 432 26.96 3.52 37.20
CA PRO A 432 26.07 2.88 36.24
C PRO A 432 25.63 3.89 35.18
N GLY A 433 26.11 3.72 33.94
CA GLY A 433 25.48 4.34 32.79
C GLY A 433 24.03 3.88 32.70
N PRO A 434 23.11 4.70 32.17
CA PRO A 434 21.69 4.35 32.09
C PRO A 434 21.55 2.98 31.41
N GLY A 435 20.91 2.03 32.09
CA GLY A 435 20.71 0.69 31.57
C GLY A 435 20.03 0.76 30.21
N PHE A 436 20.69 0.27 29.16
CA PHE A 436 20.12 0.24 27.83
C PHE A 436 18.95 -0.75 27.85
N ARG A 437 17.72 -0.25 27.79
CA ARG A 437 16.55 -1.12 27.65
C ARG A 437 16.57 -1.72 26.27
N VAL A 438 16.58 -3.06 26.23
CA VAL A 438 16.41 -3.81 24.99
C VAL A 438 15.11 -3.32 24.34
N PRO A 439 15.15 -2.85 23.09
CA PRO A 439 13.93 -2.62 22.34
C PRO A 439 13.23 -3.96 22.08
N MET A 440 12.36 -4.35 23.00
CA MET A 440 11.60 -5.59 22.92
C MET A 440 10.26 -5.34 22.23
N ASP A 441 10.00 -6.16 21.23
CA ASP A 441 8.69 -6.33 20.62
C ASP A 441 8.07 -7.62 21.18
N GLU A 442 6.84 -7.54 21.69
CA GLU A 442 6.13 -8.68 22.31
C GLU A 442 5.92 -9.85 21.33
N GLN A 443 5.84 -9.58 20.04
CA GLN A 443 5.71 -10.63 19.02
C GLN A 443 7.02 -11.40 18.80
N SER A 444 8.16 -10.70 18.79
CA SER A 444 9.49 -11.31 18.66
C SER A 444 9.85 -12.22 19.84
N THR A 445 9.41 -11.88 21.04
CA THR A 445 9.65 -12.72 22.23
C THR A 445 8.75 -13.95 22.25
N HIS A 446 7.49 -13.82 21.83
CA HIS A 446 6.56 -14.94 21.73
C HIS A 446 7.00 -15.98 20.69
N CYS A 447 7.48 -15.57 19.51
CA CYS A 447 7.90 -16.50 18.46
C CYS A 447 9.25 -17.19 18.72
N LEU A 448 10.02 -16.76 19.72
CA LEU A 448 11.32 -17.33 20.10
C LEU A 448 11.35 -17.91 21.52
N GLY A 449 10.21 -17.91 22.24
CA GLY A 449 10.16 -18.24 23.66
C GLY A 449 10.69 -19.63 24.03
N ASP A 450 10.71 -20.57 23.08
CA ASP A 450 11.28 -21.92 23.22
C ASP A 450 12.82 -21.96 23.18
N ILE A 451 13.46 -20.94 22.62
CA ILE A 451 14.92 -20.88 22.39
C ILE A 451 15.60 -19.93 23.39
N LEU A 452 14.94 -18.84 23.77
CA LEU A 452 15.50 -17.81 24.65
C LEU A 452 15.76 -18.38 26.05
N LYS A 453 16.95 -18.09 26.60
CA LYS A 453 17.38 -18.59 27.91
C LYS A 453 17.60 -17.42 28.87
N HIS A 454 17.14 -17.58 30.12
CA HIS A 454 17.43 -16.67 31.24
C HIS A 454 17.05 -15.18 31.03
N MET A 455 16.03 -14.90 30.22
CA MET A 455 15.59 -13.52 29.95
C MET A 455 15.17 -12.76 31.21
N ASP A 456 14.55 -13.45 32.18
CA ASP A 456 14.11 -12.90 33.47
C ASP A 456 15.20 -12.92 34.56
N TYR A 457 16.41 -13.39 34.25
CA TYR A 457 17.46 -13.51 35.26
C TYR A 457 18.03 -12.15 35.64
N GLU A 458 17.92 -11.78 36.91
CA GLU A 458 18.61 -10.64 37.51
C GLU A 458 19.79 -11.12 38.34
N CYS A 459 20.96 -10.54 38.08
CA CYS A 459 22.18 -10.95 38.74
C CYS A 459 22.22 -10.42 40.19
N PRO A 460 22.27 -11.31 41.21
CA PRO A 460 22.34 -10.87 42.60
C PRO A 460 23.69 -10.20 42.90
N LYS A 461 23.74 -9.33 43.90
CA LYS A 461 25.02 -8.73 44.34
C LYS A 461 25.98 -9.81 44.91
N PRO A 462 27.30 -9.65 44.77
CA PRO A 462 28.28 -10.54 45.39
C PRO A 462 28.13 -10.57 46.91
N VAL A 463 28.33 -11.74 47.54
CA VAL A 463 28.26 -11.87 49.00
C VAL A 463 29.59 -11.40 49.62
N GLN A 464 29.53 -10.50 50.61
CA GLN A 464 30.71 -9.91 51.23
C GLN A 464 31.33 -10.78 52.35
N GLY A 465 32.65 -10.73 52.50
CA GLY A 465 33.36 -11.11 53.74
C GLY A 465 33.55 -12.61 54.02
N LEU A 466 33.29 -13.50 53.05
CA LEU A 466 33.35 -14.96 53.26
C LEU A 466 34.39 -15.70 52.40
N LEU A 467 35.06 -15.05 51.45
CA LEU A 467 35.89 -15.73 50.45
C LEU A 467 37.11 -16.44 51.07
N LEU A 468 37.94 -15.74 51.85
CA LEU A 468 39.10 -16.36 52.50
C LEU A 468 38.73 -17.54 53.41
N GLY A 469 37.62 -17.43 54.15
CA GLY A 469 37.12 -18.52 55.00
C GLY A 469 36.60 -19.71 54.19
N ARG A 470 35.99 -19.45 53.02
CA ARG A 470 35.55 -20.50 52.10
C ARG A 470 36.73 -21.23 51.47
N ILE A 471 37.76 -20.50 51.03
CA ILE A 471 39.01 -21.06 50.51
C ILE A 471 39.71 -21.93 51.57
N GLU A 472 39.76 -21.46 52.82
CA GLU A 472 40.35 -22.23 53.93
C GLU A 472 39.59 -23.55 54.18
N ASN A 473 38.26 -23.54 54.14
CA ASN A 473 37.45 -24.76 54.24
C ASN A 473 37.69 -25.70 53.05
N LEU A 474 37.72 -25.17 51.82
CA LEU A 474 38.05 -25.94 50.62
C LEU A 474 39.45 -26.59 50.73
N PHE A 475 40.44 -25.84 51.21
CA PHE A 475 41.78 -26.36 51.46
C PHE A 475 41.75 -27.50 52.49
N HIS A 476 41.05 -27.36 53.62
CA HIS A 476 40.96 -28.43 54.61
C HIS A 476 40.29 -29.70 54.09
N ARG A 477 39.32 -29.58 53.18
CA ARG A 477 38.58 -30.72 52.60
C ARG A 477 39.34 -31.43 51.48
N SER A 478 40.28 -30.74 50.84
CA SER A 478 40.91 -31.22 49.59
C SER A 478 42.44 -31.21 49.61
N ARG A 479 43.10 -30.84 50.73
CA ARG A 479 44.57 -30.80 50.83
C ARG A 479 45.19 -32.20 50.68
N THR A 480 46.31 -32.26 49.96
CA THR A 480 47.16 -33.44 49.82
C THR A 480 48.26 -33.44 50.89
N ALA A 481 49.09 -34.50 50.94
CA ALA A 481 50.22 -34.60 51.88
C ALA A 481 51.42 -33.67 51.51
N GLU A 482 51.24 -32.76 50.56
CA GLU A 482 52.27 -31.83 50.08
C GLU A 482 52.52 -30.69 51.08
N ILE A 483 53.78 -30.27 51.21
CA ILE A 483 54.20 -29.23 52.14
C ILE A 483 54.32 -27.89 51.38
N GLY A 484 53.65 -26.86 51.86
CA GLY A 484 53.87 -25.47 51.42
C GLY A 484 53.36 -25.11 50.01
N SER A 485 52.65 -26.01 49.34
CA SER A 485 52.02 -25.78 48.04
C SER A 485 50.54 -26.20 48.06
N PHE A 486 49.79 -25.83 47.02
CA PHE A 486 48.43 -26.27 46.80
C PHE A 486 48.27 -26.88 45.39
N PRO A 487 47.45 -27.93 45.24
CA PRO A 487 47.22 -28.53 43.92
C PRO A 487 46.39 -27.60 43.04
N GLY A 488 46.68 -27.57 41.73
CA GLY A 488 45.93 -26.76 40.76
C GLY A 488 44.43 -27.10 40.69
N SER A 489 44.03 -28.30 41.11
CA SER A 489 42.63 -28.71 41.24
C SER A 489 41.84 -27.90 42.27
N LEU A 490 42.50 -27.41 43.34
CA LEU A 490 41.87 -26.56 44.35
C LEU A 490 41.55 -25.17 43.79
N LEU A 491 42.46 -24.62 42.97
CA LEU A 491 42.23 -23.38 42.24
C LEU A 491 41.08 -23.54 41.24
N ALA A 492 41.02 -24.67 40.53
CA ALA A 492 39.93 -25.00 39.62
C ALA A 492 38.57 -25.04 40.34
N GLN A 493 38.50 -25.68 41.51
CA GLN A 493 37.28 -25.76 42.30
C GLN A 493 36.84 -24.38 42.83
N ALA A 494 37.78 -23.57 43.33
CA ALA A 494 37.50 -22.22 43.79
C ALA A 494 37.05 -21.30 42.64
N PHE A 495 37.66 -21.44 41.46
CA PHE A 495 37.27 -20.72 40.25
C PHE A 495 35.85 -21.09 39.81
N LYS A 496 35.52 -22.39 39.81
CA LYS A 496 34.17 -22.88 39.50
C LYS A 496 33.11 -22.37 40.49
N GLU A 497 33.43 -22.30 41.79
CA GLU A 497 32.53 -21.68 42.79
C GLU A 497 32.36 -20.18 42.53
N GLN A 498 33.39 -19.46 42.10
CA GLN A 498 33.30 -18.03 41.82
C GLN A 498 32.48 -17.71 40.57
N THR A 499 32.56 -18.55 39.55
CA THR A 499 32.01 -18.31 38.20
C THR A 499 30.60 -18.87 37.98
N GLN A 500 29.90 -19.31 39.02
CA GLN A 500 28.54 -19.89 38.93
C GLN A 500 27.53 -18.98 38.21
N ARG A 501 27.77 -17.67 38.22
CA ARG A 501 26.87 -16.67 37.62
C ARG A 501 27.16 -16.40 36.15
N TRP A 502 28.25 -16.94 35.59
CA TRP A 502 28.66 -16.67 34.21
C TRP A 502 27.68 -17.27 33.20
N GLU A 503 27.24 -18.51 33.41
CA GLU A 503 26.29 -19.18 32.52
C GLU A 503 24.99 -18.40 32.32
N PRO A 504 24.22 -18.06 33.38
CA PRO A 504 22.97 -17.34 33.21
C PRO A 504 23.17 -15.92 32.64
N LEU A 505 24.28 -15.24 32.95
CA LEU A 505 24.61 -13.93 32.38
C LEU A 505 24.89 -13.99 30.87
N VAL A 506 25.71 -14.96 30.44
CA VAL A 506 26.05 -15.13 29.02
C VAL A 506 24.81 -15.52 28.22
N LEU A 507 24.05 -16.50 28.70
CA LEU A 507 22.87 -16.98 27.99
C LEU A 507 21.77 -15.91 27.90
N LYS A 508 21.60 -15.09 28.94
CA LYS A 508 20.73 -13.90 28.90
C LYS A 508 21.20 -12.91 27.85
N HIS A 509 22.47 -12.53 27.84
CA HIS A 509 23.03 -11.56 26.88
C HIS A 509 22.85 -12.04 25.44
N VAL A 510 23.23 -13.29 25.14
CA VAL A 510 23.07 -13.88 23.81
C VAL A 510 21.59 -13.88 23.39
N SER A 511 20.68 -14.20 24.31
CA SER A 511 19.22 -14.17 24.06
C SER A 511 18.71 -12.75 23.79
N GLN A 512 19.20 -11.73 24.50
CA GLN A 512 18.85 -10.32 24.24
C GLN A 512 19.32 -9.87 22.85
N VAL A 513 20.54 -10.24 22.45
CA VAL A 513 21.06 -9.91 21.11
C VAL A 513 20.26 -10.63 20.02
N ILE A 514 19.87 -11.89 20.24
CA ILE A 514 18.99 -12.64 19.33
C ILE A 514 17.67 -11.88 19.11
N VAL A 515 17.04 -11.39 20.17
CA VAL A 515 15.78 -10.61 20.07
C VAL A 515 15.98 -9.34 19.25
N VAL A 516 17.05 -8.58 19.49
CA VAL A 516 17.34 -7.36 18.72
C VAL A 516 17.51 -7.67 17.23
N ILE A 517 18.27 -8.71 16.88
CA ILE A 517 18.48 -9.13 15.49
C ILE A 517 17.16 -9.60 14.87
N HIS A 518 16.35 -10.38 15.59
CA HIS A 518 15.08 -10.88 15.09
C HIS A 518 14.10 -9.73 14.79
N THR A 519 13.95 -8.81 15.75
CA THR A 519 13.11 -7.61 15.58
C THR A 519 13.58 -6.77 14.39
N PHE A 520 14.89 -6.55 14.23
CA PHE A 520 15.44 -5.86 13.07
C PHE A 520 15.08 -6.52 11.74
N ILE A 521 15.22 -7.85 11.64
CA ILE A 521 14.87 -8.62 10.43
C ILE A 521 13.38 -8.46 10.12
N ARG A 522 12.51 -8.60 11.15
CA ARG A 522 11.05 -8.47 11.02
C ARG A 522 10.66 -7.08 10.51
N LEU A 523 11.13 -6.03 11.16
CA LEU A 523 10.80 -4.63 10.80
C LEU A 523 11.32 -4.25 9.41
N THR A 524 12.52 -4.71 9.04
CA THR A 524 13.13 -4.40 7.74
C THR A 524 12.34 -5.03 6.59
N LEU A 525 11.93 -6.28 6.76
CA LEU A 525 11.11 -6.97 5.77
C LEU A 525 9.70 -6.38 5.67
N GLN A 526 9.10 -5.99 6.80
CA GLN A 526 7.79 -5.32 6.81
C GLN A 526 7.82 -3.98 6.09
N HIS A 527 8.83 -3.14 6.32
CA HIS A 527 9.00 -1.86 5.63
C HIS A 527 9.17 -2.07 4.10
N LYS A 528 9.81 -3.15 3.66
CA LYS A 528 9.98 -3.42 2.22
C LYS A 528 8.72 -3.98 1.55
N TRP A 529 7.75 -4.49 2.32
CA TRP A 529 6.54 -5.15 1.83
C TRP A 529 5.28 -4.28 1.86
N GLU A 530 5.41 -2.95 1.92
CA GLU A 530 4.29 -2.00 1.95
C GLU A 530 3.21 -2.34 0.90
N GLY A 531 2.09 -2.94 1.35
CA GLY A 531 0.91 -3.24 0.52
C GLY A 531 0.37 -4.67 0.57
N ASP A 532 1.14 -5.69 0.98
CA ASP A 532 0.71 -7.11 0.91
C ASP A 532 1.10 -7.91 2.17
N SER A 533 0.48 -7.56 3.31
CA SER A 533 0.81 -8.08 4.66
C SER A 533 0.77 -9.61 4.76
N ASN A 534 -0.16 -10.27 4.07
CA ASN A 534 -0.31 -11.72 4.11
C ASN A 534 0.90 -12.47 3.54
N THR A 535 1.51 -11.86 2.52
CA THR A 535 2.62 -12.41 1.74
C THR A 535 3.93 -12.38 2.54
N PHE A 536 4.12 -11.34 3.36
CA PHE A 536 5.20 -11.29 4.35
C PHE A 536 5.05 -12.37 5.43
N GLU A 537 3.85 -12.51 6.02
CA GLU A 537 3.60 -13.51 7.08
C GLU A 537 3.83 -14.94 6.59
N MET A 538 3.43 -15.26 5.35
CA MET A 538 3.70 -16.56 4.76
C MET A 538 5.20 -16.82 4.56
N LEU A 539 5.95 -15.84 4.03
CA LEU A 539 7.41 -15.94 3.90
C LEU A 539 8.09 -16.11 5.27
N HIS A 540 7.70 -15.28 6.24
CA HIS A 540 8.28 -15.27 7.57
C HIS A 540 8.06 -16.61 8.28
N ASN A 541 6.82 -17.06 8.39
CA ASN A 541 6.46 -18.23 9.17
C ASN A 541 6.89 -19.56 8.49
N HIS A 542 6.73 -19.70 7.17
CA HIS A 542 7.00 -20.96 6.49
C HIS A 542 8.46 -21.15 6.05
N LEU A 543 9.18 -20.08 5.73
CA LEU A 543 10.53 -20.19 5.17
C LEU A 543 11.61 -19.63 6.09
N LEU A 544 11.43 -18.43 6.62
CA LEU A 544 12.50 -17.73 7.34
C LEU A 544 12.63 -18.18 8.79
N LEU A 545 11.52 -18.26 9.52
CA LEU A 545 11.50 -18.55 10.96
C LEU A 545 12.21 -19.87 11.32
N PRO A 546 11.97 -21.01 10.63
CA PRO A 546 12.68 -22.25 10.94
C PRO A 546 14.20 -22.13 10.74
N LYS A 547 14.64 -21.43 9.69
CA LYS A 547 16.07 -21.20 9.41
C LYS A 547 16.71 -20.25 10.41
N LEU A 548 16.00 -19.18 10.79
CA LEU A 548 16.41 -18.22 11.82
C LEU A 548 16.58 -18.91 13.17
N ARG A 549 15.58 -19.69 13.59
CA ARG A 549 15.63 -20.49 14.83
C ARG A 549 16.85 -21.41 14.87
N ALA A 550 17.13 -22.13 13.78
CA ALA A 550 18.32 -22.97 13.70
C ALA A 550 19.63 -22.16 13.82
N ALA A 551 19.67 -20.92 13.30
CA ALA A 551 20.83 -20.04 13.44
C ALA A 551 21.03 -19.52 14.86
N TYR A 552 19.94 -19.15 15.53
CA TYR A 552 19.97 -18.73 16.93
C TYR A 552 20.38 -19.87 17.86
N GLN A 553 19.86 -21.08 17.61
CA GLN A 553 20.24 -22.26 18.39
C GLN A 553 21.73 -22.56 18.28
N ARG A 554 22.31 -22.51 17.07
CA ARG A 554 23.76 -22.69 16.88
C ARG A 554 24.60 -21.69 17.69
N ALA A 555 24.17 -20.43 17.74
CA ALA A 555 24.86 -19.40 18.52
C ALA A 555 24.81 -19.71 20.03
N LEU A 556 23.65 -20.14 20.53
CA LEU A 556 23.48 -20.55 21.93
C LEU A 556 24.28 -21.81 22.27
N ASP A 557 24.27 -22.82 21.40
CA ASP A 557 25.05 -24.05 21.59
C ASP A 557 26.55 -23.73 21.64
N HIS A 558 27.02 -22.81 20.78
CA HIS A 558 28.41 -22.35 20.81
C HIS A 558 28.73 -21.58 22.09
N ALA A 559 27.82 -20.74 22.58
CA ALA A 559 27.98 -20.05 23.87
C ALA A 559 28.09 -21.04 25.04
N GLN A 560 27.28 -22.11 25.02
CA GLN A 560 27.35 -23.18 26.01
C GLN A 560 28.66 -23.96 25.92
N PHE A 561 29.14 -24.26 24.71
CA PHE A 561 30.44 -24.88 24.50
C PHE A 561 31.58 -24.01 25.07
N LEU A 562 31.56 -22.70 24.84
CA LEU A 562 32.56 -21.78 25.39
C LEU A 562 32.55 -21.76 26.92
N LEU A 563 31.36 -21.77 27.53
CA LEU A 563 31.19 -21.90 28.99
C LEU A 563 31.77 -23.23 29.49
N GLU A 564 31.49 -24.34 28.81
CA GLU A 564 32.00 -25.66 29.18
C GLU A 564 33.54 -25.69 29.16
N VAL A 565 34.14 -25.14 28.10
CA VAL A 565 35.60 -25.07 27.93
C VAL A 565 36.27 -24.27 29.04
N GLU A 566 35.72 -23.09 29.39
CA GLU A 566 36.32 -22.20 30.39
C GLU A 566 36.08 -22.69 31.83
N LEU A 567 34.94 -23.35 32.11
CA LEU A 567 34.52 -23.71 33.47
C LEU A 567 34.81 -25.16 33.88
N SER A 568 35.09 -26.06 32.94
CA SER A 568 35.31 -27.49 33.23
C SER A 568 36.79 -27.90 33.26
N GLY A 569 37.67 -27.07 32.70
CA GLY A 569 39.12 -27.34 32.63
C GLY A 569 39.90 -26.92 33.88
N GLN A 570 41.18 -27.29 33.92
CA GLN A 570 42.11 -26.70 34.88
C GLN A 570 42.46 -25.26 34.47
N PRO A 571 42.48 -24.29 35.40
CA PRO A 571 42.91 -22.93 35.13
C PRO A 571 44.26 -22.88 34.42
N TYR A 572 44.29 -22.26 33.25
CA TYR A 572 45.49 -22.17 32.42
C TYR A 572 45.57 -20.82 31.71
N THR A 573 46.72 -20.18 31.79
CA THR A 573 46.98 -18.89 31.14
C THR A 573 48.45 -18.76 30.75
N MET A 574 48.69 -18.25 29.55
CA MET A 574 50.01 -17.80 29.07
C MET A 574 50.10 -16.27 29.08
N ASN A 575 49.07 -15.59 29.61
CA ASN A 575 49.01 -14.15 29.65
C ASN A 575 49.87 -13.61 30.81
N HIS A 576 50.93 -12.87 30.47
CA HIS A 576 51.86 -12.24 31.42
C HIS A 576 51.20 -11.32 32.45
N TYR A 577 49.99 -10.78 32.18
CA TYR A 577 49.23 -10.02 33.16
C TYR A 577 48.85 -10.83 34.40
N PHE A 578 48.80 -12.16 34.32
CA PHE A 578 48.58 -13.01 35.49
C PHE A 578 49.68 -12.81 36.55
N ASP A 579 50.95 -12.91 36.14
CA ASP A 579 52.10 -12.76 37.04
C ASP A 579 52.19 -11.34 37.61
N ILE A 580 51.90 -10.33 36.78
CA ILE A 580 51.83 -8.92 37.22
C ILE A 580 50.75 -8.74 38.28
N ASN A 581 49.53 -9.21 38.02
CA ASN A 581 48.40 -9.08 38.95
C ASN A 581 48.66 -9.85 40.26
N LEU A 582 49.34 -10.99 40.17
CA LEU A 582 49.72 -11.80 41.32
C LEU A 582 50.73 -11.06 42.20
N GLN A 583 51.79 -10.52 41.61
CA GLN A 583 52.79 -9.72 42.31
C GLN A 583 52.17 -8.46 42.95
N VAL A 584 51.28 -7.78 42.22
CA VAL A 584 50.55 -6.61 42.75
C VAL A 584 49.69 -7.02 43.94
N SER A 585 48.91 -8.10 43.85
CA SER A 585 48.05 -8.58 44.95
C SER A 585 48.88 -8.94 46.20
N GLN A 586 50.01 -9.62 46.01
CA GLN A 586 50.95 -9.96 47.08
C GLN A 586 51.57 -8.70 47.71
N ALA A 587 51.99 -7.74 46.89
CA ALA A 587 52.57 -6.47 47.35
C ALA A 587 51.55 -5.62 48.12
N THR A 588 50.30 -5.54 47.64
CA THR A 588 49.21 -4.84 48.34
C THR A 588 48.91 -5.49 49.69
N ARG A 589 48.89 -6.82 49.76
CA ARG A 589 48.68 -7.52 51.03
C ARG A 589 49.84 -7.28 52.00
N LEU A 590 51.08 -7.31 51.50
CA LEU A 590 52.27 -6.98 52.31
C LEU A 590 52.18 -5.54 52.83
N GLN A 591 51.78 -4.59 51.99
CA GLN A 591 51.56 -3.20 52.38
C GLN A 591 50.49 -3.08 53.48
N GLN A 592 49.36 -3.79 53.34
CA GLN A 592 48.32 -3.83 54.38
C GLN A 592 48.82 -4.44 55.69
N ALA A 593 49.63 -5.50 55.64
CA ALA A 593 50.22 -6.13 56.82
C ALA A 593 51.24 -5.20 57.50
N ILE A 594 52.06 -4.49 56.72
CA ILE A 594 52.99 -3.46 57.20
C ILE A 594 52.20 -2.34 57.89
N ASN A 595 51.17 -1.81 57.25
CA ASN A 595 50.32 -0.75 57.80
C ASN A 595 49.63 -1.17 59.11
N LYS A 596 49.21 -2.44 59.21
CA LYS A 596 48.58 -3.00 60.42
C LYS A 596 49.58 -3.16 61.58
N THR A 597 50.83 -3.50 61.28
CA THR A 597 51.85 -3.86 62.29
C THR A 597 52.68 -2.64 62.73
N ILE A 598 52.92 -1.71 61.82
CA ILE A 598 53.78 -0.53 62.01
C ILE A 598 52.95 0.77 61.93
N GLY A 599 51.66 0.74 62.33
CA GLY A 599 50.74 1.88 62.18
C GLY A 599 51.32 3.25 62.60
N PRO A 600 50.70 4.39 62.23
CA PRO A 600 51.31 5.74 62.28
C PRO A 600 51.90 6.16 63.64
N GLU A 601 51.47 5.58 64.75
CA GLU A 601 52.02 5.79 66.10
C GLU A 601 53.46 5.26 66.28
N SER A 602 53.90 4.32 65.44
CA SER A 602 55.19 3.61 65.55
C SER A 602 56.35 4.35 64.88
N VAL A 603 56.05 5.36 64.07
CA VAL A 603 57.01 6.01 63.19
C VAL A 603 57.47 7.33 63.82
N ARG A 604 58.78 7.48 63.99
CA ARG A 604 59.40 8.66 64.62
C ARG A 604 59.98 9.57 63.55
N ASN A 605 59.73 10.87 63.70
CA ASN A 605 60.43 11.91 62.93
C ASN A 605 61.83 12.16 63.51
N VAL A 606 62.63 12.98 62.82
CA VAL A 606 64.04 13.31 63.16
C VAL A 606 64.22 13.78 64.61
N ASP A 607 63.17 14.36 65.23
CA ASP A 607 63.16 14.84 66.62
C ASP A 607 62.58 13.85 67.66
N GLY A 608 62.25 12.61 67.27
CA GLY A 608 61.87 11.55 68.21
C GLY A 608 60.42 11.53 68.73
N ALA A 609 59.54 12.43 68.27
CA ALA A 609 58.13 12.49 68.67
C ALA A 609 57.22 11.55 67.83
N THR A 610 56.22 10.92 68.47
CA THR A 610 55.18 10.07 67.86
C THR A 610 54.04 10.91 67.26
N ALA A 611 53.53 10.54 66.09
CA ALA A 611 52.39 11.22 65.45
C ALA A 611 51.10 11.05 66.29
N SER A 612 50.45 12.17 66.65
CA SER A 612 49.23 12.21 67.48
C SER A 612 47.94 12.15 66.63
N LYS A 613 46.89 11.50 67.17
CA LYS A 613 45.56 11.27 66.56
C LYS A 613 44.76 12.57 66.32
N PRO A 614 43.88 12.66 65.28
CA PRO A 614 42.87 13.70 65.22
C PRO A 614 41.59 13.30 65.96
N SER A 615 41.09 14.20 66.81
CA SER A 615 39.81 14.10 67.51
C SER A 615 38.63 14.48 66.60
N THR A 616 37.53 13.74 66.75
CA THR A 616 36.20 14.00 66.16
C THR A 616 35.49 15.11 66.93
N ASN A 617 35.09 16.21 66.26
CA ASN A 617 33.83 16.95 66.43
C ASN A 617 33.90 18.34 65.75
N ALA A 618 33.09 18.55 64.70
CA ALA A 618 32.29 19.78 64.48
C ALA A 618 31.65 19.81 63.08
N SER A 619 30.37 20.22 63.04
CA SER A 619 29.70 20.85 61.90
C SER A 619 28.97 22.09 62.45
N PRO A 620 28.42 23.00 61.63
CA PRO A 620 29.01 23.75 60.51
C PRO A 620 28.81 25.28 60.68
N ALA A 621 29.62 26.15 60.06
CA ALA A 621 29.23 27.55 59.80
C ALA A 621 30.07 28.22 58.69
N SER A 622 29.34 28.97 57.86
CA SER A 622 29.65 29.96 56.81
C SER A 622 30.96 30.77 56.86
N GLY A 623 31.53 31.07 55.68
CA GLY A 623 32.37 32.26 55.45
C GLY A 623 33.45 32.09 54.37
N GLU A 624 33.53 33.04 53.44
CA GLU A 624 34.42 33.08 52.26
C GLU A 624 35.92 33.28 52.56
N ASN A 625 36.75 32.79 51.62
CA ASN A 625 38.08 33.26 51.17
C ASN A 625 39.25 33.40 52.18
N THR A 626 40.28 32.54 52.05
CA THR A 626 41.67 32.86 51.60
C THR A 626 42.72 31.84 52.13
N LEU A 627 43.65 31.51 51.22
CA LEU A 627 45.02 31.01 51.40
C LEU A 627 45.44 30.21 52.66
N GLY A 628 45.91 28.98 52.40
CA GLY A 628 47.16 28.48 53.02
C GLY A 628 47.03 27.74 54.35
N ALA A 629 46.68 26.46 54.30
CA ALA A 629 47.09 25.50 55.34
C ALA A 629 47.21 24.10 54.73
N ASN A 630 48.44 23.75 54.36
CA ASN A 630 48.81 22.43 53.87
C ASN A 630 48.65 21.39 55.00
N LYS A 631 47.48 20.76 55.11
CA LYS A 631 47.24 19.63 56.02
C LYS A 631 47.78 18.33 55.39
N ASN A 632 49.09 18.21 55.31
CA ASN A 632 49.76 16.93 55.06
C ASN A 632 49.75 16.09 56.35
N ASN A 633 48.64 15.44 56.64
CA ASN A 633 48.61 14.29 57.57
C ASN A 633 48.65 12.99 56.77
N GLY A 634 49.74 12.81 56.02
CA GLY A 634 50.02 11.57 55.31
C GLY A 634 50.35 10.44 56.28
N SER A 635 49.71 9.29 56.11
CA SER A 635 50.17 8.02 56.69
C SER A 635 51.64 7.81 56.30
N PRO A 636 52.52 7.34 57.22
CA PRO A 636 53.96 7.20 56.97
C PRO A 636 54.32 6.19 55.86
N PHE A 637 53.32 5.54 55.25
CA PHE A 637 53.48 4.55 54.19
C PHE A 637 52.77 4.93 52.88
N ASN A 638 52.31 6.17 52.72
CA ASN A 638 51.91 6.70 51.42
C ASN A 638 53.12 7.32 50.70
N PHE A 639 53.86 6.50 49.95
CA PHE A 639 54.86 6.99 49.00
C PHE A 639 54.16 7.56 47.75
N THR A 640 53.50 8.71 47.88
CA THR A 640 53.12 9.51 46.72
C THR A 640 54.28 10.45 46.41
N SER A 641 54.91 10.23 45.27
CA SER A 641 55.97 11.04 44.65
C SER A 641 55.66 12.54 44.75
N GLN A 642 56.43 13.28 45.56
CA GLN A 642 56.50 14.74 45.44
C GLN A 642 57.64 15.12 44.49
N GLN A 643 57.32 16.07 43.62
CA GLN A 643 58.15 16.63 42.57
C GLN A 643 59.46 17.21 43.09
N GLU A 644 60.48 17.15 42.23
CA GLU A 644 61.75 17.87 42.34
C GLU A 644 61.50 19.37 42.46
N ASP A 645 61.88 19.96 43.59
CA ASP A 645 62.41 21.32 43.64
C ASP A 645 63.34 21.47 44.86
N GLY A 646 64.42 22.24 44.67
CA GLY A 646 65.64 22.14 45.45
C GLY A 646 65.59 22.54 46.92
N SER A 647 66.56 22.00 47.66
CA SER A 647 66.99 22.37 49.02
C SER A 647 66.00 22.11 50.16
N SER A 648 66.11 20.94 50.79
CA SER A 648 66.32 20.75 52.26
C SER A 648 66.08 19.28 52.63
N GLY A 649 66.79 18.80 53.66
CA GLY A 649 67.05 17.38 53.94
C GLY A 649 65.83 16.46 53.89
N ALA A 650 66.03 15.29 53.26
CA ALA A 650 65.06 14.20 53.28
C ALA A 650 64.71 13.87 54.74
N ALA A 651 63.46 14.13 55.13
CA ALA A 651 62.89 13.63 56.37
C ALA A 651 62.81 12.10 56.26
N GLY A 652 63.90 11.42 56.62
CA GLY A 652 63.95 9.97 56.68
C GLY A 652 63.05 9.49 57.81
N TRP A 653 62.07 8.65 57.48
CA TRP A 653 61.29 7.93 58.47
C TRP A 653 62.06 6.67 58.85
N TRP A 654 62.30 6.48 60.15
CA TRP A 654 63.12 5.36 60.65
C TRP A 654 62.23 4.33 61.33
N VAL A 655 62.29 3.08 60.85
CA VAL A 655 61.66 1.94 61.51
C VAL A 655 62.76 1.17 62.28
N PRO A 656 62.61 0.91 63.59
CA PRO A 656 63.57 0.11 64.34
C PRO A 656 63.74 -1.29 63.73
N LYS A 657 64.98 -1.76 63.57
CA LYS A 657 65.28 -3.11 63.03
C LYS A 657 64.57 -4.24 63.79
N SER A 658 64.29 -4.04 65.09
CA SER A 658 63.51 -4.95 65.95
C SER A 658 62.01 -5.02 65.62
N MET A 659 61.48 -4.14 64.76
CA MET A 659 60.12 -4.23 64.23
C MET A 659 60.03 -5.08 62.97
N LEU A 660 61.14 -5.29 62.24
CA LEU A 660 61.15 -6.21 61.10
C LEU A 660 60.82 -7.65 61.52
N SER A 661 61.30 -8.07 62.71
CA SER A 661 60.92 -9.36 63.30
C SER A 661 59.47 -9.42 63.80
N LYS A 662 58.73 -8.30 63.81
CA LYS A 662 57.28 -8.27 64.08
C LYS A 662 56.45 -8.38 62.80
N LEU A 663 57.05 -8.16 61.62
CA LEU A 663 56.43 -8.41 60.31
C LEU A 663 56.34 -9.91 60.00
N THR A 664 57.26 -10.71 60.55
CA THR A 664 57.16 -12.17 60.57
C THR A 664 56.09 -12.57 61.59
N THR A 665 54.89 -12.85 61.09
CA THR A 665 53.75 -13.33 61.88
C THR A 665 53.82 -14.85 61.99
N ASP A 666 53.52 -15.41 63.16
CA ASP A 666 53.29 -16.85 63.32
C ASP A 666 52.00 -17.21 62.56
N ARG A 667 52.16 -17.61 61.31
CA ARG A 667 51.06 -18.00 60.41
C ARG A 667 51.01 -19.51 60.36
N SER A 668 49.83 -20.07 60.58
CA SER A 668 49.60 -21.48 60.26
C SER A 668 49.77 -21.69 58.75
N ASN A 669 50.24 -22.87 58.34
CA ASN A 669 50.35 -23.23 56.93
C ASN A 669 49.03 -23.01 56.16
N ALA A 670 47.89 -23.26 56.80
CA ALA A 670 46.56 -23.04 56.21
C ALA A 670 46.26 -21.55 55.93
N LYS A 671 46.70 -20.63 56.81
CA LYS A 671 46.50 -19.18 56.63
C LYS A 671 47.36 -18.60 55.52
N GLN A 672 48.56 -19.14 55.31
CA GLN A 672 49.43 -18.72 54.21
C GLN A 672 48.88 -19.26 52.87
N VAL A 673 48.54 -20.54 52.82
CA VAL A 673 48.06 -21.17 51.57
C VAL A 673 46.72 -20.60 51.11
N ARG A 674 45.77 -20.29 52.02
CA ARG A 674 44.50 -19.66 51.61
C ARG A 674 44.71 -18.27 50.98
N GLU A 675 45.73 -17.55 51.45
CA GLU A 675 46.10 -16.21 51.00
C GLU A 675 46.72 -16.28 49.59
N ASP A 676 47.60 -17.26 49.36
CA ASP A 676 48.22 -17.53 48.07
C ASP A 676 47.18 -17.99 47.03
N ILE A 677 46.26 -18.88 47.42
CA ILE A 677 45.14 -19.30 46.56
C ILE A 677 44.25 -18.12 46.21
N HIS A 678 43.94 -17.23 47.17
CA HIS A 678 43.13 -16.04 46.92
C HIS A 678 43.77 -15.14 45.86
N ASP A 679 45.06 -14.85 45.96
CA ASP A 679 45.73 -13.94 45.00
C ASP A 679 45.85 -14.58 43.61
N ALA A 680 46.18 -15.87 43.56
CA ALA A 680 46.19 -16.61 42.30
C ALA A 680 44.79 -16.65 41.66
N LEU A 681 43.74 -16.89 42.45
CA LEU A 681 42.36 -16.91 42.00
C LEU A 681 41.91 -15.55 41.47
N ARG A 682 42.18 -14.47 42.22
CA ARG A 682 41.85 -13.09 41.80
C ARG A 682 42.55 -12.74 40.49
N SER A 683 43.85 -13.01 40.41
CA SER A 683 44.68 -12.68 39.23
C SER A 683 44.23 -13.46 38.00
N TYR A 684 43.96 -14.76 38.16
CA TYR A 684 43.43 -15.59 37.08
C TYR A 684 42.02 -15.16 36.67
N TYR A 685 41.12 -14.89 37.63
CA TYR A 685 39.75 -14.47 37.37
C TYR A 685 39.69 -13.20 36.53
N MET A 686 40.52 -12.19 36.82
CA MET A 686 40.58 -10.95 36.05
C MET A 686 40.96 -11.20 34.58
N VAL A 687 41.97 -12.03 34.34
CA VAL A 687 42.44 -12.37 32.99
C VAL A 687 41.40 -13.21 32.26
N ALA A 688 40.87 -14.25 32.92
CA ALA A 688 39.88 -15.16 32.36
C ALA A 688 38.59 -14.41 32.00
N ARG A 689 38.09 -13.51 32.86
CA ARG A 689 36.89 -12.69 32.61
C ARG A 689 37.04 -11.87 31.34
N LYS A 690 38.13 -11.09 31.23
CA LYS A 690 38.38 -10.21 30.07
C LYS A 690 38.50 -11.02 28.78
N ARG A 691 39.30 -12.09 28.80
CA ARG A 691 39.44 -13.02 27.67
C ARG A 691 38.10 -13.63 27.27
N PHE A 692 37.32 -14.10 28.23
CA PHE A 692 36.07 -14.80 27.99
C PHE A 692 35.00 -13.88 27.39
N VAL A 693 34.88 -12.64 27.89
CA VAL A 693 34.00 -11.63 27.28
C VAL A 693 34.35 -11.43 25.81
N ASP A 694 35.63 -11.17 25.49
CA ASP A 694 36.05 -10.96 24.11
C ASP A 694 35.74 -12.17 23.22
N VAL A 695 35.99 -13.39 23.72
CA VAL A 695 35.72 -14.63 22.99
C VAL A 695 34.23 -14.83 22.72
N VAL A 696 33.36 -14.60 23.71
CA VAL A 696 31.90 -14.68 23.54
C VAL A 696 31.43 -13.64 22.53
N LEU A 697 31.87 -12.39 22.64
CA LEU A 697 31.48 -11.33 21.72
C LEU A 697 31.96 -11.62 20.29
N GLN A 698 33.22 -11.98 20.10
CA GLN A 698 33.77 -12.25 18.77
C GLN A 698 33.15 -13.48 18.11
N GLN A 699 33.04 -14.59 18.84
CA GLN A 699 32.60 -15.85 18.25
C GLN A 699 31.07 -15.97 18.21
N VAL A 700 30.37 -15.72 19.32
CA VAL A 700 28.92 -15.90 19.36
C VAL A 700 28.22 -14.73 18.66
N ILE A 701 28.55 -13.50 19.03
CA ILE A 701 27.83 -12.32 18.55
C ILE A 701 28.28 -11.94 17.13
N PHE A 702 29.56 -11.59 16.95
CA PHE A 702 30.05 -11.11 15.65
C PHE A 702 30.10 -12.23 14.61
N HIS A 703 30.65 -13.40 14.94
CA HIS A 703 30.72 -14.49 13.97
C HIS A 703 29.37 -15.19 13.76
N PHE A 704 28.79 -15.87 14.75
CA PHE A 704 27.58 -16.67 14.51
C PHE A 704 26.33 -15.84 14.19
N LEU A 705 26.09 -14.74 14.93
CA LEU A 705 24.86 -13.95 14.77
C LEU A 705 24.92 -12.85 13.71
N LEU A 706 26.11 -12.36 13.32
CA LEU A 706 26.23 -11.28 12.33
C LEU A 706 26.90 -11.71 11.02
N ASP A 707 28.07 -12.36 11.05
CA ASP A 707 28.90 -12.51 9.84
C ASP A 707 28.96 -13.91 9.21
N SER A 708 28.67 -14.97 9.94
CA SER A 708 28.79 -16.35 9.42
C SER A 708 27.93 -16.55 8.17
N LYS A 709 28.28 -17.53 7.32
CA LYS A 709 27.43 -17.89 6.16
C LYS A 709 26.01 -18.31 6.60
N THR A 710 25.92 -18.80 7.83
CA THR A 710 24.68 -19.25 8.48
C THR A 710 24.06 -18.18 9.39
N SER A 711 24.54 -16.94 9.30
CA SER A 711 24.07 -15.80 10.09
C SER A 711 22.61 -15.52 9.78
N PRO A 712 21.78 -15.19 10.79
CA PRO A 712 20.42 -14.68 10.61
C PRO A 712 20.29 -13.61 9.53
N LEU A 713 21.27 -12.70 9.41
CA LEU A 713 21.26 -11.61 8.44
C LEU A 713 21.45 -12.10 6.98
N LYS A 714 22.04 -13.28 6.79
CA LYS A 714 22.37 -13.85 5.47
C LYS A 714 21.45 -15.01 5.07
N ILE A 715 20.34 -15.22 5.79
CA ILE A 715 19.38 -16.29 5.47
C ILE A 715 18.54 -15.94 4.24
N PHE A 716 18.11 -14.69 4.11
CA PHE A 716 17.26 -14.25 2.99
C PHE A 716 18.08 -13.53 1.93
N THR A 717 18.60 -14.29 0.96
CA THR A 717 19.45 -13.79 -0.14
C THR A 717 18.81 -14.03 -1.51
N PRO A 718 19.23 -13.30 -2.55
CA PRO A 718 18.81 -13.57 -3.93
C PRO A 718 19.11 -15.01 -4.35
N ASP A 719 20.23 -15.58 -3.91
CA ASP A 719 20.61 -16.98 -4.18
C ASP A 719 19.60 -17.97 -3.59
N LEU A 720 19.09 -17.70 -2.37
CA LEU A 720 18.03 -18.52 -1.80
C LEU A 720 16.77 -18.49 -2.67
N VAL A 721 16.37 -17.32 -3.16
CA VAL A 721 15.19 -17.14 -4.01
C VAL A 721 15.31 -17.93 -5.32
N MET A 722 16.52 -18.03 -5.88
CA MET A 722 16.76 -18.76 -7.12
C MET A 722 16.59 -20.27 -6.99
N ILE A 723 16.75 -20.82 -5.78
CA ILE A 723 16.67 -22.26 -5.49
C ILE A 723 15.24 -22.66 -5.07
N LEU A 724 14.35 -21.71 -4.79
CA LEU A 724 12.96 -22.00 -4.42
C LEU A 724 12.20 -22.68 -5.56
N ASP A 725 11.40 -23.67 -5.19
CA ASP A 725 10.50 -24.35 -6.12
C ASP A 725 9.32 -23.45 -6.52
N ASP A 726 8.71 -23.77 -7.67
CA ASP A 726 7.61 -22.97 -8.23
C ASP A 726 6.33 -23.02 -7.37
N THR A 727 6.17 -24.06 -6.55
CA THR A 727 5.04 -24.20 -5.62
C THR A 727 5.14 -23.21 -4.46
N ILE A 728 6.30 -23.12 -3.83
CA ILE A 728 6.62 -22.20 -2.74
C ILE A 728 6.61 -20.77 -3.29
N LEU A 729 7.15 -20.53 -4.48
CA LEU A 729 7.09 -19.23 -5.13
C LEU A 729 5.65 -18.75 -5.36
N LYS A 730 4.76 -19.65 -5.76
CA LYS A 730 3.34 -19.34 -5.93
C LYS A 730 2.64 -19.07 -4.60
N ILE A 731 2.98 -19.79 -3.54
CA ILE A 731 2.43 -19.56 -2.19
C ILE A 731 2.92 -18.21 -1.64
N ILE A 732 4.21 -17.92 -1.79
CA ILE A 732 4.86 -16.77 -1.17
C ILE A 732 4.72 -15.50 -2.00
N ALA A 733 4.75 -15.55 -3.33
CA ALA A 733 4.77 -14.36 -4.17
C ALA A 733 3.66 -14.35 -5.22
N GLY A 734 2.79 -15.36 -5.24
CA GLY A 734 1.66 -15.45 -6.15
C GLY A 734 0.66 -14.31 -5.94
N GLU A 735 0.20 -13.75 -7.05
CA GLU A 735 -0.84 -12.74 -7.03
C GLU A 735 -2.20 -13.39 -6.75
N ASN A 736 -2.94 -12.83 -5.78
CA ASN A 736 -4.33 -13.20 -5.50
C ASN A 736 -5.19 -13.06 -6.79
N ALA A 737 -6.16 -13.96 -6.98
CA ALA A 737 -7.06 -13.96 -8.13
C ALA A 737 -7.73 -12.58 -8.32
N ALA A 738 -8.25 -11.98 -7.25
CA ALA A 738 -8.88 -10.66 -7.33
C ALA A 738 -7.91 -9.54 -7.80
N MET A 739 -6.64 -9.60 -7.40
CA MET A 739 -5.63 -8.63 -7.86
C MET A 739 -5.26 -8.86 -9.32
N ARG A 740 -5.16 -10.13 -9.74
CA ARG A 740 -4.90 -10.51 -11.13
C ARG A 740 -6.02 -10.06 -12.05
N ASP A 741 -7.27 -10.36 -11.70
CA ASP A 741 -8.44 -9.98 -12.49
C ASP A 741 -8.55 -8.46 -12.62
N ARG A 742 -8.28 -7.74 -11.52
CA ARG A 742 -8.24 -6.28 -11.52
C ARG A 742 -7.10 -5.73 -12.39
N ARG A 743 -5.91 -6.33 -12.35
CA ARG A 743 -4.79 -5.95 -13.21
C ARG A 743 -5.12 -6.15 -14.68
N GLU A 744 -5.71 -7.29 -15.03
CA GLU A 744 -6.11 -7.61 -16.39
C GLU A 744 -7.18 -6.65 -16.91
N ALA A 745 -8.19 -6.34 -16.09
CA ALA A 745 -9.21 -5.34 -16.42
C ALA A 745 -8.61 -3.93 -16.64
N LEU A 746 -7.68 -3.51 -15.78
CA LEU A 746 -6.99 -2.22 -15.93
C LEU A 746 -6.10 -2.19 -17.17
N ALA A 747 -5.36 -3.28 -17.45
CA ALA A 747 -4.52 -3.39 -18.65
C ALA A 747 -5.37 -3.34 -19.93
N GLN A 748 -6.50 -4.04 -19.96
CA GLN A 748 -7.44 -3.98 -21.07
C GLN A 748 -8.03 -2.57 -21.23
N THR A 749 -8.34 -1.89 -20.12
CA THR A 749 -8.84 -0.51 -20.15
C THR A 749 -7.79 0.45 -20.72
N ILE A 750 -6.52 0.32 -20.30
CA ILE A 750 -5.41 1.12 -20.84
C ILE A 750 -5.23 0.87 -22.34
N PHE A 751 -5.30 -0.39 -22.78
CA PHE A 751 -5.22 -0.74 -24.20
C PHE A 751 -6.35 -0.07 -25.01
N ASN A 752 -7.60 -0.19 -24.54
CA ASN A 752 -8.75 0.43 -25.20
C ASN A 752 -8.66 1.96 -25.23
N LEU A 753 -8.18 2.60 -24.16
CA LEU A 753 -8.00 4.07 -24.11
C LEU A 753 -6.89 4.55 -25.04
N ASN A 754 -5.82 3.77 -25.21
CA ASN A 754 -4.76 4.08 -26.17
C ASN A 754 -5.25 3.98 -27.63
N LEU A 755 -5.99 2.91 -27.96
CA LEU A 755 -6.63 2.79 -29.26
C LEU A 755 -7.61 3.95 -29.52
N ALA A 756 -8.36 4.37 -28.50
CA ALA A 756 -9.28 5.49 -28.60
C ALA A 756 -8.57 6.82 -28.88
N LEU A 757 -7.38 7.04 -28.30
CA LEU A 757 -6.55 8.21 -28.60
C LEU A 757 -6.02 8.17 -30.02
N GLN A 758 -5.54 7.01 -30.48
CA GLN A 758 -5.06 6.84 -31.85
C GLN A 758 -6.16 7.15 -32.87
N GLU A 759 -7.36 6.61 -32.67
CA GLU A 759 -8.51 6.88 -33.55
C GLU A 759 -8.91 8.37 -33.55
N LEU A 760 -8.81 9.06 -32.41
CA LEU A 760 -9.04 10.51 -32.35
C LEU A 760 -7.96 11.31 -33.08
N GLU A 761 -6.70 10.88 -33.02
CA GLU A 761 -5.59 11.52 -33.74
C GLU A 761 -5.71 11.32 -35.26
N ASP A 762 -6.13 10.13 -35.70
CA ASP A 762 -6.36 9.81 -37.12
C ASP A 762 -7.54 10.58 -37.74
N THR A 763 -8.41 11.17 -36.90
CA THR A 763 -9.58 11.97 -37.35
C THR A 763 -9.26 13.47 -37.50
N LYS A 764 -8.08 13.92 -37.07
CA LYS A 764 -7.63 15.33 -37.24
C LYS A 764 -7.19 15.58 -38.68
#